data_AF-U4KWW9-F1
#
_entry.id   AF-U4KWW9-F1
#
_cell.length_a   1.000
_cell.length_b   1.000
_cell.length_c   1.000
_cell.angle_alpha   90.00
_cell.angle_beta   90.00
_cell.angle_gamma   90.00
#
_symmetry.space_group_name_H-M   'P 1'
#
loop_
_entity.id
_entity.type
_entity.pdbx_description
1 polymer ?
#
loop_
_entity_poly.entity_id
_entity_poly.type
_entity_poly.pdbx_seq_one_letter_code
_entity_poly.pdbx_strand_id
1 'polypeptide(L)'
;MSDFSARSALDSFEILTTSGILLWSKKYTPVSPLIVNSFISDVLIEERVQPGTDGKSYKKDSYTLKWTLSNDFGLIFIAVYQSLLQLTWIDELLDTVKKLFTSLYADQLKKPNTSTIECHFDNYFDKRISDLERKYGTAVTHRAPSADSRSATPLNEKWDAPPPPIPGIMKAARPGSPATIGATLSPPATPEPRPVSPAGIITAKKHRSRGAGKKGKSTPTASGDESAPKKKGGKKLRKWDADGNADEDDGAVLDYSEMADGSGEEYTPRKLDAIDQKEWGKKTSKGEFVLKDLGEEVDAILSAADSKDTGVATGALRFFQNFVGGKTLTKEDLDAPLNAMKDHLLRKNVALEAATDIIDNVSTSLIGVKTSSFQRVETIVRAAVEASIKRILTPTNSLDLLREIQQKKGKSKRPYVISIVGVNGVGKSTNLSKICFFLLQNKLSVLVAACDTFRSGAVEQLRSHVTNLSRLSEKDAGLVTLYEKGYGKDAANIAKEAVEYGQANGYDVVLIDTAGRRHNDQRLMSSLEKFGKLAQPDKILMVGEALVGSDSVLQARNFNEAFGTSRGLDGFIISKCDTVGDMIGTLISMELASWRPESASQHCSNISNTPLTPRPLASNQATDKLPPLLLCHDYKGSYHPTEASQGQFNTVSNAAYTAEHLSLASHFCYFSHKRVTIPPAPWINVCHRNGLKVLGTFLLEHAEDAQDASRLFERGSEGEFLFATQLVRLAKTYGFDGWLLNFESRIPGFRPSLLQEFLKDMKGQGIEVIYYDALTVLNLVHYQNGVTLLNAPMLSAASGLMTNYWWRSGGVLATKVVAGAIGRKEDVWMGIDCYGRGSMGDGGYGTKIPLQVLRENGGGMGAALFAPGWTWENFDGKDFEKVEKKFWRGVSEHVQRVPSGTKDGFYTNFNRGFGNGFWTEGRQLCTTSWVHLGLQSLLPTYPDNWVLSNEKVYSGAWSLSLDSPGTHPLYSLGIKLHPTLVFYYTFQCTYHPTQNAEPPTIGVTILLQSGEKISRFEPLVSTDGWQTSELYLGDYEGTIIDLGVIRPPSFRGDLFLGELLITSMDDRLMPSTISKVYTKEKSGESKKLKWNVYPRHNDEVQNEKRKKAGYWSEQTGDYAQFLVIKGGEMKGVAFQNEWVLPEGETEEGWEVRGVTWEGKVFEGN
;
A
#
# COMPACT_ATOMS: atom_id res chain seq x y z
N MET A 1 57.80 44.67 -10.50
CA MET A 1 56.51 44.37 -11.16
C MET A 1 56.48 42.86 -11.33
N SER A 2 55.67 42.05 -10.64
CA SER A 2 54.35 42.28 -10.02
C SER A 2 54.22 41.53 -8.68
N ASP A 3 53.80 42.29 -7.66
CA ASP A 3 53.08 41.94 -6.43
C ASP A 3 53.48 40.72 -5.59
N PHE A 4 54.27 41.02 -4.54
CA PHE A 4 54.05 40.48 -3.21
C PHE A 4 52.63 40.88 -2.74
N SER A 5 51.62 40.11 -3.16
CA SER A 5 50.30 40.15 -2.53
C SER A 5 50.44 39.59 -1.11
N ALA A 6 50.07 40.38 -0.11
CA ALA A 6 49.92 39.90 1.26
C ALA A 6 49.07 38.63 1.24
N ARG A 7 49.58 37.53 1.81
CA ARG A 7 48.81 36.28 1.91
C ARG A 7 47.53 36.57 2.70
N SER A 8 46.39 36.54 2.01
CA SER A 8 45.08 36.67 2.64
C SER A 8 44.88 35.53 3.63
N ALA A 9 44.16 35.79 4.72
CA ALA A 9 43.81 34.75 5.68
C ALA A 9 42.75 33.76 5.13
N LEU A 10 42.18 34.06 3.97
CA LEU A 10 41.27 33.20 3.21
C LEU A 10 42.07 32.33 2.23
N ASP A 11 41.86 31.01 2.24
CA ASP A 11 42.60 30.09 1.36
C ASP A 11 41.96 29.96 -0.03
N SER A 12 40.63 29.90 -0.11
CA SER A 12 39.89 29.93 -1.39
C SER A 12 38.44 30.40 -1.24
N PHE A 13 37.86 30.88 -2.34
CA PHE A 13 36.45 31.22 -2.47
C PHE A 13 35.91 30.72 -3.81
N GLU A 14 34.76 30.05 -3.80
CA GLU A 14 34.16 29.42 -4.97
C GLU A 14 32.67 29.77 -5.09
N ILE A 15 32.19 29.99 -6.31
CA ILE A 15 30.78 30.27 -6.63
C ILE A 15 30.31 29.20 -7.62
N LEU A 16 29.32 28.40 -7.22
CA LEU A 16 28.82 27.25 -7.95
C LEU A 16 27.31 27.41 -8.21
N THR A 17 26.78 26.73 -9.21
CA THR A 17 25.32 26.52 -9.34
C THR A 17 24.85 25.39 -8.42
N THR A 18 23.55 25.34 -8.13
CA THR A 18 22.92 24.21 -7.43
C THR A 18 23.01 22.89 -8.19
N SER A 19 23.26 22.94 -9.51
CA SER A 19 23.57 21.78 -10.35
C SER A 19 25.06 21.38 -10.34
N GLY A 20 25.91 22.05 -9.57
CA GLY A 20 27.32 21.71 -9.39
C GLY A 20 28.29 22.31 -10.40
N ILE A 21 27.88 23.30 -11.20
CA ILE A 21 28.73 23.96 -12.19
C ILE A 21 29.50 25.11 -11.51
N LEU A 22 30.83 25.11 -11.61
CA LEU A 22 31.67 26.20 -11.09
C LEU A 22 31.59 27.42 -12.02
N LEU A 23 31.08 28.54 -11.52
CA LEU A 23 30.97 29.79 -12.27
C LEU A 23 32.17 30.71 -12.07
N TRP A 24 32.72 30.77 -10.85
CA TRP A 24 33.88 31.58 -10.52
C TRP A 24 34.63 31.02 -9.31
N SER A 25 35.96 31.10 -9.30
CA SER A 25 36.78 30.71 -8.16
C SER A 25 38.03 31.58 -8.01
N LYS A 26 38.40 31.91 -6.78
CA LYS A 26 39.68 32.54 -6.42
C LYS A 26 40.41 31.67 -5.40
N LYS A 27 41.68 31.36 -5.66
CA LYS A 27 42.53 30.55 -4.77
C LYS A 27 43.78 31.33 -4.39
N TYR A 28 43.99 31.52 -3.09
CA TYR A 28 45.20 32.16 -2.54
C TYR A 28 46.21 31.10 -2.06
N THR A 29 45.72 29.93 -1.64
CA THR A 29 46.52 28.77 -1.23
C THR A 29 46.03 27.50 -1.96
N PRO A 30 46.87 26.50 -2.29
CA PRO A 30 46.41 25.24 -2.85
C PRO A 30 45.52 24.47 -1.85
N VAL A 31 44.22 24.39 -2.13
CA VAL A 31 43.24 23.60 -1.36
C VAL A 31 42.84 22.38 -2.19
N SER A 32 42.80 21.20 -1.56
CA SER A 32 42.38 19.96 -2.21
C SER A 32 40.92 20.07 -2.70
N PRO A 33 40.62 19.79 -3.98
CA PRO A 33 39.25 19.79 -4.51
C PRO A 33 38.31 18.83 -3.77
N LEU A 34 38.87 17.78 -3.15
CA LEU A 34 38.13 16.81 -2.36
C LEU A 34 37.40 17.45 -1.17
N ILE A 35 37.88 18.59 -0.67
CA ILE A 35 37.28 19.30 0.47
C ILE A 35 35.93 19.93 0.09
N VAL A 36 35.88 20.62 -1.05
CA VAL A 36 34.64 21.22 -1.57
C VAL A 36 33.69 20.14 -2.09
N ASN A 37 34.21 19.12 -2.78
CA ASN A 37 33.40 17.99 -3.26
C ASN A 37 32.79 17.18 -2.09
N SER A 38 33.55 17.02 -1.01
CA SER A 38 33.04 16.43 0.23
C SER A 38 31.96 17.27 0.87
N PHE A 39 32.11 18.59 0.90
CA PHE A 39 31.06 19.48 1.38
C PHE A 39 29.78 19.34 0.53
N ILE A 40 29.92 19.29 -0.81
CA ILE A 40 28.79 19.09 -1.71
C ILE A 40 28.12 17.74 -1.45
N SER A 41 28.88 16.65 -1.36
CA SER A 41 28.35 15.31 -1.06
C SER A 41 27.71 15.24 0.33
N ASP A 42 28.44 15.62 1.37
CA ASP A 42 28.06 15.38 2.76
C ASP A 42 26.96 16.35 3.24
N VAL A 43 26.94 17.60 2.72
CA VAL A 43 26.05 18.68 3.18
C VAL A 43 24.94 19.01 2.17
N LEU A 44 25.22 18.99 0.86
CA LEU A 44 24.20 19.37 -0.15
C LEU A 44 23.46 18.17 -0.75
N ILE A 45 24.08 16.98 -0.82
CA ILE A 45 23.50 15.79 -1.47
C ILE A 45 23.00 14.76 -0.44
N GLU A 46 23.82 14.36 0.53
CA GLU A 46 23.54 13.23 1.43
C GLU A 46 23.00 13.66 2.81
N GLU A 47 23.09 14.94 3.18
CA GLU A 47 22.74 15.51 4.51
C GLU A 47 23.23 14.65 5.71
N ARG A 48 24.44 14.07 5.61
CA ARG A 48 24.95 13.10 6.60
C ARG A 48 25.64 13.71 7.82
N VAL A 49 25.93 15.01 7.83
CA VAL A 49 26.67 15.68 8.93
C VAL A 49 25.91 16.89 9.46
N GLN A 50 25.75 16.96 10.80
CA GLN A 50 25.21 18.14 11.46
C GLN A 50 26.13 19.35 11.19
N PRO A 51 25.63 20.45 10.59
CA PRO A 51 26.40 21.68 10.53
C PRO A 51 26.76 22.10 11.97
N GLY A 52 27.89 22.79 12.15
CA GLY A 52 28.34 23.23 13.48
C GLY A 52 27.28 24.04 14.23
N THR A 53 27.55 24.46 15.47
CA THR A 53 26.61 25.20 16.36
C THR A 53 25.84 26.35 15.70
N ASP A 54 26.38 26.91 14.61
CA ASP A 54 25.85 28.08 13.91
C ASP A 54 25.08 27.72 12.62
N GLY A 55 24.93 26.43 12.29
CA GLY A 55 24.14 25.93 11.16
C GLY A 55 24.69 26.22 9.75
N LYS A 56 25.82 26.94 9.63
CA LYS A 56 26.40 27.41 8.34
C LYS A 56 27.91 27.19 8.20
N SER A 57 28.48 26.29 8.99
CA SER A 57 29.90 25.92 8.89
C SER A 57 30.09 24.42 8.82
N TYR A 58 31.00 23.99 7.96
CA TYR A 58 31.38 22.61 7.72
C TYR A 58 32.89 22.47 7.93
N LYS A 59 33.30 21.52 8.76
CA LYS A 59 34.71 21.29 9.08
C LYS A 59 35.12 19.93 8.54
N LYS A 60 36.16 19.91 7.72
CA LYS A 60 36.78 18.68 7.24
C LYS A 60 38.30 18.88 7.20
N ASP A 61 39.02 17.91 7.76
CA ASP A 61 40.46 17.98 7.98
C ASP A 61 40.87 19.24 8.76
N SER A 62 41.84 20.01 8.25
CA SER A 62 42.33 21.26 8.84
C SER A 62 41.59 22.52 8.36
N TYR A 63 40.51 22.38 7.58
CA TYR A 63 39.78 23.49 6.95
C TYR A 63 38.37 23.66 7.50
N THR A 64 37.94 24.93 7.59
CA THR A 64 36.56 25.32 7.86
C THR A 64 35.98 25.97 6.60
N LEU A 65 34.81 25.50 6.21
CA LEU A 65 34.03 26.00 5.09
C LEU A 65 32.80 26.70 5.62
N LYS A 66 32.53 27.89 5.12
CA LYS A 66 31.25 28.59 5.32
C LYS A 66 30.63 28.92 3.98
N TRP A 67 29.29 28.92 3.93
CA TRP A 67 28.59 29.16 2.67
C TRP A 67 27.31 29.98 2.83
N THR A 68 26.84 30.54 1.72
CA THR A 68 25.53 31.17 1.58
C THR A 68 24.90 30.83 0.23
N LEU A 69 23.56 30.83 0.16
CA LEU A 69 22.80 30.43 -1.03
C LEU A 69 22.06 31.63 -1.61
N SER A 70 22.00 31.74 -2.93
CA SER A 70 21.13 32.67 -3.65
C SER A 70 20.08 31.89 -4.42
N ASN A 71 18.92 31.68 -3.80
CA ASN A 71 17.85 30.84 -4.34
C ASN A 71 17.26 31.43 -5.63
N ASP A 72 17.18 32.76 -5.74
CA ASP A 72 16.64 33.45 -6.93
C ASP A 72 17.39 33.14 -8.23
N PHE A 73 18.65 32.68 -8.13
CA PHE A 73 19.52 32.36 -9.27
C PHE A 73 20.14 30.96 -9.16
N GLY A 74 19.75 30.15 -8.16
CA GLY A 74 20.32 28.82 -7.91
C GLY A 74 21.84 28.80 -7.71
N LEU A 75 22.40 29.73 -6.93
CA LEU A 75 23.86 29.83 -6.70
C LEU A 75 24.27 29.51 -5.27
N ILE A 76 25.48 28.97 -5.12
CA ILE A 76 26.15 28.61 -3.87
C ILE A 76 27.48 29.36 -3.78
N PHE A 77 27.69 30.10 -2.69
CA PHE A 77 28.92 30.85 -2.42
C PHE A 77 29.65 30.18 -1.27
N ILE A 78 30.90 29.74 -1.48
CA ILE A 78 31.68 28.95 -0.52
C ILE A 78 32.98 29.67 -0.22
N ALA A 79 33.27 29.86 1.06
CA ALA A 79 34.55 30.36 1.54
C ALA A 79 35.28 29.26 2.33
N VAL A 80 36.58 29.07 2.05
CA VAL A 80 37.43 28.05 2.68
C VAL A 80 38.65 28.70 3.32
N TYR A 81 38.88 28.39 4.60
CA TYR A 81 40.03 28.89 5.36
C TYR A 81 40.47 27.87 6.43
N GLN A 82 41.70 27.97 6.94
CA GLN A 82 42.17 27.07 8.00
C GLN A 82 41.34 27.17 9.28
N SER A 83 40.96 26.02 9.86
CA SER A 83 40.14 25.94 11.07
C SER A 83 40.75 26.62 12.31
N LEU A 84 42.07 26.83 12.32
CA LEU A 84 42.79 27.54 13.37
C LEU A 84 42.59 29.06 13.30
N LEU A 85 42.16 29.59 12.15
CA LEU A 85 41.89 31.01 11.94
C LEU A 85 40.41 31.29 12.22
N GLN A 86 40.11 32.08 13.25
CA GLN A 86 38.75 32.59 13.47
C GLN A 86 38.53 33.88 12.68
N LEU A 87 38.11 33.76 11.42
CA LEU A 87 37.78 34.91 10.57
C LEU A 87 36.36 35.41 10.88
N THR A 88 36.26 36.38 11.78
CA THR A 88 34.98 36.97 12.20
C THR A 88 34.27 37.78 11.10
N TRP A 89 34.99 38.15 10.04
CA TRP A 89 34.48 38.94 8.92
C TRP A 89 33.95 38.11 7.74
N ILE A 90 34.02 36.77 7.81
CA ILE A 90 33.72 35.91 6.68
C ILE A 90 32.22 35.90 6.30
N ASP A 91 31.33 36.05 7.28
CA ASP A 91 29.89 36.11 7.02
C ASP A 91 29.53 37.45 6.31
N GLU A 92 30.21 38.55 6.67
CA GLU A 92 30.08 39.84 5.97
C GLU A 92 30.60 39.74 4.53
N LEU A 93 31.70 39.01 4.30
CA LEU A 93 32.21 38.75 2.96
C LEU A 93 31.18 38.00 2.11
N LEU A 94 30.66 36.87 2.61
CA LEU A 94 29.69 36.02 1.90
C LEU A 94 28.45 36.81 1.48
N ASP A 95 27.86 37.59 2.38
CA ASP A 95 26.66 38.39 2.08
C ASP A 95 26.93 39.52 1.10
N THR A 96 28.09 40.18 1.21
CA THR A 96 28.43 41.30 0.30
C THR A 96 28.74 40.79 -1.10
N VAL A 97 29.54 39.72 -1.20
CA VAL A 97 29.89 39.09 -2.48
C VAL A 97 28.65 38.53 -3.17
N LYS A 98 27.75 37.88 -2.42
CA LYS A 98 26.46 37.43 -2.94
C LYS A 98 25.68 38.56 -3.60
N LYS A 99 25.48 39.69 -2.90
CA LYS A 99 24.74 40.85 -3.44
C LYS A 99 25.43 41.47 -4.66
N LEU A 100 26.76 41.57 -4.64
CA LEU A 100 27.53 42.18 -5.72
C LEU A 100 27.50 41.29 -6.97
N PHE A 101 27.66 39.98 -6.80
CA PHE A 101 27.67 39.02 -7.90
C PHE A 101 26.28 38.89 -8.55
N THR A 102 25.23 38.78 -7.74
CA THR A 102 23.86 38.66 -8.28
C THR A 102 23.36 39.93 -8.95
N SER A 103 23.81 41.11 -8.52
CA SER A 103 23.44 42.36 -9.20
C SER A 103 24.21 42.58 -10.51
N LEU A 104 25.51 42.28 -10.56
CA LEU A 104 26.33 42.48 -11.76
C LEU A 104 26.01 41.50 -12.89
N TYR A 105 25.63 40.26 -12.56
CA TYR A 105 25.39 39.21 -13.54
C TYR A 105 23.92 38.77 -13.64
N ALA A 106 22.98 39.51 -13.05
CA ALA A 106 21.54 39.17 -13.02
C ALA A 106 20.97 38.82 -14.39
N ASP A 107 21.31 39.61 -15.42
CA ASP A 107 20.74 39.47 -16.76
C ASP A 107 21.31 38.25 -17.51
N GLN A 108 22.54 37.83 -17.17
CA GLN A 108 23.14 36.62 -17.72
C GLN A 108 22.59 35.37 -17.00
N LEU A 109 22.39 35.46 -15.69
CA LEU A 109 21.89 34.35 -14.86
C LEU A 109 20.40 34.02 -15.09
N LYS A 110 19.60 34.97 -15.60
CA LYS A 110 18.17 34.75 -15.93
C LYS A 110 17.93 34.06 -17.27
N LYS A 111 18.95 33.89 -18.11
CA LYS A 111 18.80 33.21 -19.40
C LYS A 111 18.72 31.69 -19.18
N PRO A 112 17.70 31.01 -19.75
CA PRO A 112 17.58 29.55 -19.64
C PRO A 112 18.78 28.86 -20.31
N ASN A 113 19.30 27.80 -19.67
CA ASN A 113 20.41 26.96 -20.15
C ASN A 113 21.80 27.62 -20.23
N THR A 114 22.10 28.59 -19.36
CA THR A 114 23.44 29.23 -19.32
C THR A 114 24.46 28.31 -18.62
N SER A 115 25.34 27.66 -19.39
CA SER A 115 26.40 26.78 -18.87
C SER A 115 27.72 27.51 -18.58
N THR A 116 27.88 28.76 -19.00
CA THR A 116 29.11 29.54 -18.84
C THR A 116 28.78 31.02 -18.86
N ILE A 117 29.27 31.79 -17.88
CA ILE A 117 29.13 33.24 -17.82
C ILE A 117 30.50 33.89 -18.01
N GLU A 118 30.55 35.02 -18.71
CA GLU A 118 31.78 35.81 -18.83
C GLU A 118 31.93 36.64 -17.54
N CYS A 119 32.68 36.10 -16.57
CA CYS A 119 32.84 36.71 -15.26
C CYS A 119 34.23 37.36 -15.09
N HIS A 120 34.25 38.69 -14.97
CA HIS A 120 35.44 39.46 -14.61
C HIS A 120 35.30 39.98 -13.17
N PHE A 121 35.19 39.05 -12.22
CA PHE A 121 34.83 39.37 -10.84
C PHE A 121 36.03 39.63 -9.90
N ASP A 122 37.24 39.23 -10.31
CA ASP A 122 38.47 39.32 -9.51
C ASP A 122 38.71 40.70 -8.90
N ASN A 123 38.65 41.77 -9.71
CA ASN A 123 38.90 43.13 -9.24
C ASN A 123 37.92 43.60 -8.16
N TYR A 124 36.66 43.17 -8.25
CA TYR A 124 35.63 43.51 -7.28
C TYR A 124 35.80 42.73 -5.98
N PHE A 125 36.14 41.43 -6.10
CA PHE A 125 36.40 40.57 -4.97
C PHE A 125 37.66 40.97 -4.21
N ASP A 126 38.78 41.20 -4.92
CA ASP A 126 40.07 41.58 -4.33
C ASP A 126 39.98 42.94 -3.61
N LYS A 127 39.24 43.91 -4.17
CA LYS A 127 38.94 45.18 -3.48
C LYS A 127 38.15 44.96 -2.19
N ARG A 128 37.16 44.06 -2.20
CA ARG A 128 36.33 43.77 -1.02
C ARG A 128 37.12 43.06 0.07
N ILE A 129 37.97 42.10 -0.29
CA ILE A 129 38.90 41.44 0.64
C ILE A 129 39.84 42.47 1.26
N SER A 130 40.48 43.32 0.45
CA SER A 130 41.38 44.36 0.95
C SER A 130 40.69 45.34 1.91
N ASP A 131 39.44 45.73 1.63
CA ASP A 131 38.66 46.60 2.52
C ASP A 131 38.32 45.91 3.86
N LEU A 132 38.01 44.62 3.84
CA LEU A 132 37.72 43.83 5.04
C LEU A 132 38.99 43.55 5.85
N GLU A 133 40.10 43.19 5.22
CA GLU A 133 41.38 42.98 5.89
C GLU A 133 41.92 44.29 6.50
N ARG A 134 41.72 45.43 5.84
CA ARG A 134 42.04 46.76 6.41
C ARG A 134 41.13 47.12 7.58
N LYS A 135 39.86 46.68 7.55
CA LYS A 135 38.87 46.93 8.61
C LYS A 135 39.08 46.04 9.83
N TYR A 136 39.65 44.84 9.66
CA TYR A 136 39.71 43.81 10.71
C TYR A 136 41.12 43.27 11.05
N GLY A 137 42.20 43.72 10.42
CA GLY A 137 43.54 43.13 10.57
C GLY A 137 44.53 43.84 11.51
N THR A 138 45.19 43.05 12.37
CA THR A 138 46.59 43.27 12.83
C THR A 138 47.40 41.95 12.73
N ALA A 139 48.58 42.06 12.14
CA ALA A 139 49.64 41.08 11.79
C ALA A 139 49.61 39.63 12.35
N VAL A 140 49.69 38.64 11.45
CA VAL A 140 50.15 37.27 11.74
C VAL A 140 51.64 37.17 11.40
N THR A 141 52.50 36.88 12.38
CA THR A 141 53.92 36.56 12.18
C THR A 141 54.15 35.05 12.05
N HIS A 142 54.93 34.67 11.02
CA HIS A 142 55.29 33.29 10.67
C HIS A 142 56.28 32.65 11.66
N ARG A 143 56.19 31.33 11.83
CA ARG A 143 57.34 30.48 12.20
C ARG A 143 57.45 29.29 11.24
N ALA A 144 58.64 29.13 10.66
CA ALA A 144 59.01 28.17 9.62
C ALA A 144 59.35 26.77 10.20
N PRO A 145 59.40 25.70 9.35
CA PRO A 145 59.51 24.30 9.80
C PRO A 145 60.96 23.84 9.98
N SER A 146 61.18 22.83 10.84
CA SER A 146 62.44 22.07 10.91
C SER A 146 62.21 20.56 10.77
N ALA A 147 63.19 19.91 10.15
CA ALA A 147 63.19 18.60 9.52
C ALA A 147 63.56 17.41 10.44
N ASP A 148 63.54 16.21 9.82
CA ASP A 148 64.17 14.93 10.21
C ASP A 148 63.53 14.13 11.37
N SER A 149 63.50 12.80 11.43
CA SER A 149 63.87 11.68 10.53
C SER A 149 63.40 10.35 11.18
N ARG A 150 63.17 9.33 10.34
CA ARG A 150 63.39 7.87 10.52
C ARG A 150 63.01 7.11 11.82
N SER A 151 62.35 5.98 11.57
CA SER A 151 62.70 4.59 12.00
C SER A 151 61.71 3.86 12.94
N ALA A 152 61.78 2.53 12.87
CA ALA A 152 60.74 1.56 13.14
C ALA A 152 61.01 0.71 14.41
N THR A 153 59.94 0.36 15.15
CA THR A 153 59.64 -0.89 15.93
C THR A 153 60.65 -1.43 17.00
N PRO A 154 60.29 -2.36 17.93
CA PRO A 154 59.01 -2.79 18.55
C PRO A 154 59.08 -3.14 20.09
N LEU A 155 57.95 -3.66 20.63
CA LEU A 155 57.75 -4.61 21.77
C LEU A 155 57.45 -4.13 23.22
N ASN A 156 56.27 -4.59 23.71
CA ASN A 156 55.90 -5.21 25.02
C ASN A 156 56.13 -4.39 26.34
N GLU A 157 55.27 -4.33 27.37
CA GLU A 157 54.41 -5.32 28.06
C GLU A 157 53.30 -4.64 28.93
N LYS A 158 52.23 -5.43 29.18
CA LYS A 158 51.39 -5.56 30.40
C LYS A 158 50.34 -4.51 30.82
N TRP A 159 49.18 -5.09 31.15
CA TRP A 159 47.96 -4.57 31.76
C TRP A 159 48.16 -4.17 33.22
N ASP A 160 47.55 -3.05 33.64
CA ASP A 160 46.69 -2.93 34.84
C ASP A 160 46.19 -1.48 35.01
N ALA A 161 44.88 -1.24 34.87
CA ALA A 161 44.14 -0.18 35.59
C ALA A 161 42.60 -0.26 35.31
N PRO A 162 41.73 0.04 36.30
CA PRO A 162 40.30 -0.30 36.32
C PRO A 162 39.38 0.72 35.58
N PRO A 163 38.11 0.36 35.32
CA PRO A 163 37.19 1.21 34.56
C PRO A 163 36.61 2.39 35.37
N PRO A 164 36.27 3.52 34.72
CA PRO A 164 35.55 4.64 35.35
C PRO A 164 34.06 4.30 35.61
N PRO A 165 33.40 5.02 36.54
CA PRO A 165 32.16 4.55 37.19
C PRO A 165 30.88 4.74 36.37
N ILE A 166 29.90 3.87 36.66
CA ILE A 166 28.57 3.78 36.06
C ILE A 166 27.65 4.90 36.62
N PRO A 167 26.89 5.64 35.79
CA PRO A 167 25.82 6.52 36.27
C PRO A 167 24.63 5.72 36.85
N GLY A 168 24.27 6.03 38.09
CA GLY A 168 23.29 5.29 38.89
C GLY A 168 21.81 5.45 38.50
N ILE A 169 21.08 4.37 38.75
CA ILE A 169 19.62 4.18 38.62
C ILE A 169 18.86 5.01 39.67
N MET A 170 17.85 5.79 39.26
CA MET A 170 16.83 6.33 40.17
C MET A 170 15.77 5.24 40.45
N LYS A 171 15.62 4.85 41.73
CA LYS A 171 14.59 3.92 42.21
C LYS A 171 13.27 4.63 42.55
N ALA A 172 12.17 3.92 42.30
CA ALA A 172 10.81 4.24 42.74
C ALA A 172 10.66 4.22 44.28
N ALA A 173 9.72 5.02 44.81
CA ALA A 173 9.39 5.09 46.22
C ALA A 173 7.90 4.77 46.49
N ARG A 174 7.63 3.90 47.47
CA ARG A 174 6.40 3.72 48.28
C ARG A 174 6.80 2.97 49.57
N PRO A 175 5.95 2.90 50.63
CA PRO A 175 5.24 3.95 51.37
C PRO A 175 5.54 3.85 52.91
N GLY A 176 5.14 4.85 53.71
CA GLY A 176 5.15 4.73 55.19
C GLY A 176 4.57 5.94 55.93
N SER A 177 3.44 5.74 56.62
CA SER A 177 2.89 6.56 57.72
C SER A 177 3.38 5.99 59.08
N PRO A 178 3.02 6.49 60.30
CA PRO A 178 2.17 7.62 60.76
C PRO A 178 2.93 8.57 61.76
N ALA A 179 2.46 9.72 62.31
CA ALA A 179 1.38 9.89 63.30
C ALA A 179 1.26 11.37 63.80
N THR A 180 0.01 11.83 64.03
CA THR A 180 -0.59 12.67 65.14
C THR A 180 0.00 14.05 65.50
N ILE A 181 -0.79 15.15 65.59
CA ILE A 181 -1.66 15.67 66.69
C ILE A 181 -2.76 16.55 66.02
N GLY A 182 -4.09 16.35 66.12
CA GLY A 182 -5.03 16.47 67.26
C GLY A 182 -5.55 17.92 67.39
N ALA A 183 -6.82 18.33 67.49
CA ALA A 183 -8.19 17.79 67.57
C ALA A 183 -9.13 18.95 67.07
N THR A 184 -10.43 18.85 66.77
CA THR A 184 -11.53 18.34 67.62
C THR A 184 -12.86 18.24 66.84
N LEU A 185 -13.59 17.15 67.16
CA LEU A 185 -15.05 16.95 67.22
C LEU A 185 -15.85 16.53 65.96
N SER A 186 -16.54 15.40 66.16
CA SER A 186 -17.34 14.56 65.27
C SER A 186 -18.88 14.76 65.51
N PRO A 187 -19.80 13.87 65.09
CA PRO A 187 -20.47 13.71 63.78
C PRO A 187 -22.03 13.68 63.96
N PRO A 188 -22.87 12.92 63.20
CA PRO A 188 -23.16 12.88 61.75
C PRO A 188 -24.68 13.07 61.42
N ALA A 189 -25.01 13.06 60.11
CA ALA A 189 -26.19 12.43 59.45
C ALA A 189 -26.95 13.32 58.42
N THR A 190 -27.10 12.78 57.21
CA THR A 190 -28.09 13.10 56.14
C THR A 190 -29.54 12.84 56.63
N PRO A 191 -30.66 13.25 55.95
CA PRO A 191 -30.86 13.66 54.55
C PRO A 191 -31.79 14.90 54.29
N GLU A 192 -32.09 15.17 53.00
CA GLU A 192 -33.01 16.17 52.35
C GLU A 192 -34.47 16.29 52.91
N PRO A 193 -35.47 17.05 52.35
CA PRO A 193 -35.56 18.09 51.27
C PRO A 193 -36.48 19.34 51.54
N ARG A 194 -36.32 20.43 50.74
CA ARG A 194 -37.32 21.52 50.37
C ARG A 194 -38.00 22.32 51.54
N PRO A 195 -38.82 23.41 51.36
CA PRO A 195 -39.54 23.90 50.18
C PRO A 195 -39.76 25.46 50.00
N VAL A 196 -40.47 25.79 48.91
CA VAL A 196 -41.35 26.94 48.52
C VAL A 196 -41.17 28.43 48.92
N SER A 197 -41.49 29.26 47.91
CA SER A 197 -41.77 30.71 47.83
C SER A 197 -42.81 31.26 48.82
N PRO A 198 -43.00 32.60 48.90
CA PRO A 198 -44.14 33.23 48.19
C PRO A 198 -43.94 34.69 47.67
N ALA A 199 -44.95 35.11 46.89
CA ALA A 199 -45.26 36.43 46.30
C ALA A 199 -45.29 37.62 47.31
N GLY A 200 -45.34 38.92 46.96
CA GLY A 200 -45.47 39.67 45.70
C GLY A 200 -45.63 41.19 46.00
N ILE A 201 -46.02 41.96 44.96
CA ILE A 201 -46.79 43.24 44.97
C ILE A 201 -46.07 44.63 44.79
N ILE A 202 -46.25 45.18 43.57
CA ILE A 202 -46.78 46.50 43.11
C ILE A 202 -46.10 47.85 43.48
N THR A 203 -45.70 48.63 42.45
CA THR A 203 -46.14 50.03 42.08
C THR A 203 -45.09 50.69 41.13
N ALA A 204 -45.32 50.89 39.82
CA ALA A 204 -46.10 51.92 39.10
C ALA A 204 -45.43 53.31 38.91
N LYS A 205 -45.09 53.66 37.64
CA LYS A 205 -45.20 55.03 37.08
C LYS A 205 -45.20 55.09 35.52
N LYS A 206 -46.36 55.51 34.97
CA LYS A 206 -46.66 56.44 33.85
C LYS A 206 -45.91 56.32 32.50
N HIS A 207 -46.56 55.89 31.39
CA HIS A 207 -47.53 56.59 30.50
C HIS A 207 -46.88 57.24 29.26
N ARG A 208 -47.12 56.70 28.05
CA ARG A 208 -47.95 57.35 27.01
C ARG A 208 -48.24 56.41 25.83
N SER A 209 -49.44 56.59 25.31
CA SER A 209 -50.22 55.71 24.44
C SER A 209 -50.33 56.22 23.01
N ARG A 210 -50.45 55.28 22.06
CA ARG A 210 -51.41 55.22 20.91
C ARG A 210 -50.98 53.99 20.09
N GLY A 211 -51.63 52.82 20.13
CA GLY A 211 -53.05 52.52 19.93
C GLY A 211 -53.29 52.38 18.42
N ALA A 212 -53.80 51.30 17.83
CA ALA A 212 -54.34 50.01 18.26
C ALA A 212 -54.20 49.04 17.04
N GLY A 213 -53.96 47.74 17.20
CA GLY A 213 -54.98 46.68 17.39
C GLY A 213 -55.30 46.02 16.02
N LYS A 214 -55.36 44.70 15.82
CA LYS A 214 -55.63 43.56 16.71
C LYS A 214 -55.14 42.27 16.03
N LYS A 215 -54.62 41.33 16.83
CA LYS A 215 -54.50 39.89 16.53
C LYS A 215 -55.64 39.13 17.22
N GLY A 216 -55.95 37.95 16.68
CA GLY A 216 -56.54 36.81 17.40
C GLY A 216 -57.83 36.28 16.74
N LYS A 217 -58.12 34.98 16.68
CA LYS A 217 -57.44 33.75 17.12
C LYS A 217 -58.29 32.56 16.60
N SER A 218 -57.73 31.35 16.69
CA SER A 218 -58.38 30.02 16.87
C SER A 218 -59.18 29.32 15.75
N THR A 219 -58.74 28.09 15.44
CA THR A 219 -59.48 26.87 14.99
C THR A 219 -60.46 26.39 16.09
N PRO A 220 -61.52 25.55 15.84
CA PRO A 220 -61.44 24.24 15.15
C PRO A 220 -62.72 23.67 14.42
N THR A 221 -62.56 22.46 13.85
CA THR A 221 -63.54 21.36 13.56
C THR A 221 -64.50 21.42 12.35
N ALA A 222 -64.84 20.20 11.88
CA ALA A 222 -65.27 19.79 10.55
C ALA A 222 -66.80 19.77 10.30
N SER A 223 -67.20 19.94 9.03
CA SER A 223 -68.42 19.37 8.41
C SER A 223 -68.31 19.55 6.89
N GLY A 224 -68.62 18.50 6.11
CA GLY A 224 -68.67 18.54 4.66
C GLY A 224 -69.99 19.12 4.13
N ASP A 225 -69.94 19.79 2.98
CA ASP A 225 -70.67 19.36 1.80
C ASP A 225 -70.11 20.03 0.54
N GLU A 226 -70.22 19.33 -0.60
CA GLU A 226 -69.60 19.64 -1.88
C GLU A 226 -69.99 21.01 -2.47
N SER A 227 -68.98 21.80 -2.86
CA SER A 227 -69.10 22.73 -3.98
C SER A 227 -67.73 22.94 -4.65
N ALA A 228 -67.76 22.94 -5.98
CA ALA A 228 -66.66 22.91 -6.95
C ALA A 228 -65.36 23.66 -6.57
N PRO A 229 -64.17 23.13 -6.91
CA PRO A 229 -62.91 23.76 -6.57
C PRO A 229 -62.64 24.99 -7.46
N LYS A 230 -62.60 26.18 -6.84
CA LYS A 230 -62.02 27.39 -7.44
C LYS A 230 -60.52 27.21 -7.65
N LYS A 231 -60.06 27.45 -8.89
CA LYS A 231 -58.65 27.41 -9.32
C LYS A 231 -57.76 28.27 -8.40
N LYS A 232 -56.64 27.67 -7.96
CA LYS A 232 -55.52 28.32 -7.25
C LYS A 232 -54.85 29.37 -8.15
N GLY A 233 -54.61 30.56 -7.63
CA GLY A 233 -53.67 31.51 -8.24
C GLY A 233 -52.24 30.95 -8.19
N GLY A 234 -51.59 30.88 -9.35
CA GLY A 234 -50.22 30.39 -9.50
C GLY A 234 -49.21 31.29 -8.77
N LYS A 235 -48.16 30.68 -8.22
CA LYS A 235 -46.99 31.40 -7.69
C LYS A 235 -46.22 32.03 -8.86
N LYS A 236 -46.01 33.34 -8.81
CA LYS A 236 -45.15 34.07 -9.75
C LYS A 236 -43.68 33.72 -9.53
N LEU A 237 -42.90 33.60 -10.63
CA LEU A 237 -41.45 33.40 -10.59
C LEU A 237 -40.74 34.72 -10.22
N ARG A 238 -39.55 34.60 -9.60
CA ARG A 238 -38.70 35.71 -9.20
C ARG A 238 -37.30 35.49 -9.80
N LYS A 239 -36.74 36.49 -10.48
CA LYS A 239 -35.36 36.46 -11.01
C LYS A 239 -34.52 37.49 -10.24
N TRP A 240 -33.27 37.13 -9.95
CA TRP A 240 -32.28 38.01 -9.34
C TRP A 240 -31.47 38.68 -10.45
N ASP A 241 -31.24 39.98 -10.33
CA ASP A 241 -30.30 40.69 -11.19
C ASP A 241 -28.84 40.47 -10.75
N ALA A 242 -27.90 41.02 -11.52
CA ALA A 242 -26.46 40.82 -11.33
C ALA A 242 -25.93 41.39 -10.00
N ASP A 243 -26.72 42.22 -9.30
CA ASP A 243 -26.38 42.80 -8.00
C ASP A 243 -27.20 42.17 -6.85
N GLY A 244 -27.99 41.13 -7.14
CA GLY A 244 -28.70 40.36 -6.14
C GLY A 244 -29.96 41.04 -5.60
N ASN A 245 -30.64 41.87 -6.39
CA ASN A 245 -31.99 42.33 -6.09
C ASN A 245 -33.03 41.61 -6.95
N ALA A 246 -34.22 41.41 -6.39
CA ALA A 246 -35.31 40.70 -7.06
C ALA A 246 -36.23 41.68 -7.77
N ASP A 247 -36.35 41.56 -9.10
CA ASP A 247 -37.32 42.30 -9.90
C ASP A 247 -38.43 41.36 -10.43
N GLU A 248 -39.65 41.87 -10.55
CA GLU A 248 -40.86 41.10 -10.87
C GLU A 248 -41.36 41.45 -12.28
N ASP A 249 -41.40 40.49 -13.21
CA ASP A 249 -41.99 40.68 -14.56
C ASP A 249 -43.05 39.61 -14.88
N ASP A 250 -44.09 40.02 -15.63
CA ASP A 250 -45.32 39.30 -15.93
C ASP A 250 -45.22 38.54 -17.27
N GLY A 251 -44.63 37.33 -17.23
CA GLY A 251 -44.46 36.44 -18.40
C GLY A 251 -45.23 35.12 -18.35
N ALA A 252 -45.70 34.66 -19.52
CA ALA A 252 -46.74 33.66 -19.79
C ALA A 252 -46.66 32.29 -19.07
N VAL A 253 -47.85 31.80 -18.65
CA VAL A 253 -48.10 30.47 -18.08
C VAL A 253 -48.03 29.40 -19.20
N LEU A 254 -47.11 28.44 -19.09
CA LEU A 254 -47.00 27.30 -20.00
C LEU A 254 -47.58 26.04 -19.33
N ASP A 255 -48.87 25.80 -19.54
CA ASP A 255 -49.55 24.53 -19.22
C ASP A 255 -49.86 23.81 -20.55
N TYR A 256 -49.33 22.59 -20.72
CA TYR A 256 -49.47 21.78 -21.94
C TYR A 256 -50.33 20.52 -21.70
N SER A 257 -51.32 20.60 -20.82
CA SER A 257 -52.11 19.43 -20.42
C SER A 257 -53.50 19.30 -21.08
N GLU A 258 -53.84 20.08 -22.11
CA GLU A 258 -55.08 19.88 -22.87
C GLU A 258 -54.80 19.43 -24.32
N MET A 259 -55.30 18.23 -24.66
CA MET A 259 -55.46 17.81 -26.05
C MET A 259 -56.70 18.51 -26.62
N ALA A 260 -56.53 19.29 -27.68
CA ALA A 260 -57.63 19.88 -28.43
C ALA A 260 -57.86 19.09 -29.72
N ASP A 261 -59.08 18.56 -29.84
CA ASP A 261 -59.64 17.99 -31.05
C ASP A 261 -59.71 19.03 -32.18
N GLY A 262 -59.44 18.53 -33.40
CA GLY A 262 -59.79 19.07 -34.71
C GLY A 262 -60.12 20.56 -34.89
N SER A 263 -59.18 21.31 -35.44
CA SER A 263 -59.40 22.17 -36.62
C SER A 263 -58.05 22.55 -37.23
N GLY A 264 -57.99 22.53 -38.57
CA GLY A 264 -56.77 22.73 -39.32
C GLY A 264 -56.30 24.18 -39.28
N GLU A 265 -55.19 24.43 -38.61
CA GLU A 265 -54.32 25.57 -38.86
C GLU A 265 -52.88 25.07 -38.98
N GLU A 266 -52.21 25.47 -40.07
CA GLU A 266 -50.81 25.14 -40.33
C GLU A 266 -49.92 25.61 -39.19
N TYR A 267 -49.22 24.66 -38.57
CA TYR A 267 -48.18 24.91 -37.59
C TYR A 267 -47.01 25.63 -38.28
N THR A 268 -46.95 26.96 -38.21
CA THR A 268 -45.72 27.68 -38.51
C THR A 268 -44.71 27.40 -37.38
N PRO A 269 -43.57 26.74 -37.65
CA PRO A 269 -42.57 26.49 -36.62
C PRO A 269 -42.01 27.83 -36.14
N ARG A 270 -41.96 28.05 -34.82
CA ARG A 270 -41.08 29.08 -34.26
C ARG A 270 -39.68 28.82 -34.81
N LYS A 271 -39.10 29.81 -35.50
CA LYS A 271 -37.68 29.78 -35.88
C LYS A 271 -36.89 29.59 -34.58
N LEU A 272 -36.31 28.41 -34.42
CA LEU A 272 -35.25 28.18 -33.45
C LEU A 272 -34.11 29.12 -33.83
N ASP A 273 -33.65 29.94 -32.88
CA ASP A 273 -32.43 30.71 -33.08
C ASP A 273 -31.31 29.75 -33.51
N ALA A 274 -30.59 30.12 -34.57
CA ALA A 274 -29.49 29.31 -35.08
C ALA A 274 -28.37 29.31 -34.03
N ILE A 275 -28.30 28.26 -33.23
CA ILE A 275 -27.21 28.03 -32.28
C ILE A 275 -25.94 27.74 -33.11
N ASP A 276 -24.88 28.51 -32.89
CA ASP A 276 -23.62 28.35 -33.63
C ASP A 276 -23.04 26.95 -33.35
N GLN A 277 -22.98 26.09 -34.38
CA GLN A 277 -22.46 24.72 -34.28
C GLN A 277 -20.99 24.69 -33.83
N LYS A 278 -20.26 25.81 -33.93
CA LYS A 278 -18.89 25.94 -33.44
C LYS A 278 -18.78 25.89 -31.91
N GLU A 279 -19.86 26.14 -31.18
CA GLU A 279 -19.88 26.07 -29.71
C GLU A 279 -20.04 24.64 -29.17
N TRP A 280 -20.40 23.66 -30.00
CA TRP A 280 -20.79 22.32 -29.53
C TRP A 280 -19.61 21.39 -29.21
N GLY A 281 -18.43 21.60 -29.81
CA GLY A 281 -17.24 20.75 -29.65
C GLY A 281 -16.24 20.87 -30.81
N LYS A 282 -15.12 20.13 -30.75
CA LYS A 282 -14.10 20.07 -31.83
C LYS A 282 -14.16 18.72 -32.54
N LYS A 283 -13.93 18.70 -33.86
CA LYS A 283 -13.74 17.45 -34.61
C LYS A 283 -12.25 17.08 -34.63
N THR A 284 -11.93 15.82 -34.34
CA THR A 284 -10.55 15.30 -34.44
C THR A 284 -10.10 15.25 -35.91
N SER A 285 -8.81 15.05 -36.14
CA SER A 285 -8.25 14.82 -37.50
C SER A 285 -8.86 13.61 -38.22
N LYS A 286 -9.53 12.70 -37.49
CA LYS A 286 -10.26 11.54 -38.01
C LYS A 286 -11.76 11.80 -38.24
N GLY A 287 -12.25 13.02 -37.96
CA GLY A 287 -13.64 13.41 -38.16
C GLY A 287 -14.60 13.05 -37.01
N GLU A 288 -14.08 12.54 -35.90
CA GLU A 288 -14.88 12.21 -34.69
C GLU A 288 -15.22 13.48 -33.91
N PHE A 289 -16.44 13.56 -33.41
CA PHE A 289 -16.91 14.72 -32.66
C PHE A 289 -16.57 14.56 -31.17
N VAL A 290 -15.65 15.39 -30.68
CA VAL A 290 -15.17 15.39 -29.29
C VAL A 290 -15.69 16.63 -28.58
N LEU A 291 -16.34 16.43 -27.43
CA LEU A 291 -16.77 17.55 -26.58
C LEU A 291 -15.52 18.31 -26.11
N LYS A 292 -15.65 19.63 -25.96
CA LYS A 292 -14.58 20.49 -25.48
C LYS A 292 -14.11 19.97 -24.10
N ASP A 293 -12.89 19.45 -24.02
CA ASP A 293 -12.33 18.87 -22.79
C ASP A 293 -12.18 19.94 -21.69
N LEU A 294 -12.46 19.56 -20.45
CA LEU A 294 -12.23 20.37 -19.24
C LEU A 294 -10.77 20.88 -19.14
N GLY A 295 -9.81 20.22 -19.79
CA GLY A 295 -8.40 20.65 -19.82
C GLY A 295 -8.20 22.01 -20.51
N GLU A 296 -8.90 22.28 -21.61
CA GLU A 296 -8.75 23.57 -22.33
C GLU A 296 -9.39 24.74 -21.57
N GLU A 297 -10.38 24.47 -20.73
CA GLU A 297 -11.05 25.47 -19.88
C GLU A 297 -10.22 25.79 -18.62
N VAL A 298 -9.56 24.78 -18.04
CA VAL A 298 -8.64 24.94 -16.90
C VAL A 298 -7.40 25.74 -17.30
N ASP A 299 -6.81 25.49 -18.47
CA ASP A 299 -5.66 26.26 -18.97
C ASP A 299 -6.04 27.72 -19.27
N ALA A 300 -7.24 27.95 -19.80
CA ALA A 300 -7.78 29.30 -20.02
C ALA A 300 -8.04 30.04 -18.69
N ILE A 301 -8.56 29.36 -17.67
CA ILE A 301 -8.79 29.94 -16.33
C ILE A 301 -7.48 30.20 -15.60
N LEU A 302 -6.49 29.31 -15.70
CA LEU A 302 -5.14 29.50 -15.15
C LEU A 302 -4.44 30.69 -15.80
N SER A 303 -4.53 30.83 -17.13
CA SER A 303 -3.97 31.97 -17.85
C SER A 303 -4.67 33.30 -17.51
N ALA A 304 -5.96 33.27 -17.16
CA ALA A 304 -6.72 34.43 -16.71
C ALA A 304 -6.43 34.79 -15.25
N ALA A 305 -6.15 33.81 -14.39
CA ALA A 305 -5.80 34.01 -12.98
C ALA A 305 -4.42 34.68 -12.82
N ASP A 306 -3.47 34.41 -13.71
CA ASP A 306 -2.15 35.07 -13.72
C ASP A 306 -2.20 36.56 -14.11
N SER A 307 -3.35 37.06 -14.60
CA SER A 307 -3.48 38.43 -15.13
C SER A 307 -4.15 39.43 -14.18
N LYS A 308 -4.53 39.03 -12.96
CA LYS A 308 -5.12 39.94 -11.95
C LYS A 308 -4.47 39.76 -10.57
N ASP A 309 -3.34 40.43 -10.36
CA ASP A 309 -3.04 40.99 -9.03
C ASP A 309 -2.01 42.13 -9.11
N THR A 310 -2.52 43.34 -9.38
CA THR A 310 -1.83 44.61 -9.08
C THR A 310 -2.80 45.53 -8.35
N GLY A 311 -2.63 45.67 -7.04
CA GLY A 311 -3.36 46.63 -6.20
C GLY A 311 -2.97 46.54 -4.73
N VAL A 312 -2.41 47.62 -4.19
CA VAL A 312 -1.63 47.69 -2.92
C VAL A 312 -2.45 48.25 -1.74
N ALA A 313 -2.11 47.79 -0.52
CA ALA A 313 -2.23 48.43 0.82
C ALA A 313 -3.64 48.57 1.45
N THR A 314 -3.88 48.48 2.77
CA THR A 314 -3.06 48.57 3.99
C THR A 314 -3.90 48.06 5.17
N GLY A 315 -3.33 47.22 6.03
CA GLY A 315 -4.01 46.74 7.25
C GLY A 315 -3.17 45.71 8.02
N ALA A 316 -1.94 46.07 8.37
CA ALA A 316 -1.08 45.23 9.18
C ALA A 316 -1.55 45.17 10.64
N LEU A 317 -1.54 43.95 11.21
CA LEU A 317 -1.12 43.57 12.57
C LEU A 317 -2.07 42.55 13.24
N ARG A 318 -1.95 41.26 12.86
CA ARG A 318 -2.15 40.08 13.75
C ARG A 318 -1.81 38.69 13.16
N PHE A 319 -0.97 38.61 12.10
CA PHE A 319 -0.71 37.34 11.41
C PHE A 319 0.78 37.01 11.22
N PHE A 320 1.61 37.28 12.23
CA PHE A 320 2.99 36.81 12.24
C PHE A 320 3.32 36.10 13.54
N GLN A 321 3.23 34.76 13.52
CA GLN A 321 4.14 33.88 14.24
C GLN A 321 4.01 32.44 13.71
N ASN A 322 5.18 31.87 13.37
CA ASN A 322 5.52 30.48 13.03
C ASN A 322 6.01 30.29 11.59
N PHE A 323 7.19 30.83 11.31
CA PHE A 323 8.08 30.32 10.26
C PHE A 323 8.90 29.17 10.86
N VAL A 324 8.66 27.95 10.37
CA VAL A 324 9.41 26.74 10.72
C VAL A 324 9.81 26.11 9.40
N GLY A 325 11.09 26.23 9.02
CA GLY A 325 11.65 25.62 7.82
C GLY A 325 12.61 24.50 8.21
N GLY A 326 12.52 23.34 7.54
CA GLY A 326 13.40 22.18 7.78
C GLY A 326 12.94 21.25 8.90
N LYS A 327 11.72 21.42 9.43
CA LYS A 327 11.15 20.50 10.40
C LYS A 327 10.61 19.27 9.69
N THR A 328 10.96 18.09 10.20
CA THR A 328 10.30 16.82 9.88
C THR A 328 8.85 16.92 10.36
N LEU A 329 7.90 16.78 9.45
CA LEU A 329 6.48 16.88 9.77
C LEU A 329 6.10 15.79 10.77
N THR A 330 5.72 16.20 11.99
CA THR A 330 5.16 15.30 12.99
C THR A 330 3.63 15.31 12.91
N LYS A 331 2.99 14.34 13.57
CA LYS A 331 1.52 14.24 13.58
C LYS A 331 0.86 15.51 14.13
N GLU A 332 1.46 16.09 15.17
CA GLU A 332 0.96 17.31 15.82
C GLU A 332 1.05 18.55 14.91
N ASP A 333 2.02 18.60 14.00
CA ASP A 333 2.16 19.71 13.04
C ASP A 333 1.11 19.65 11.92
N LEU A 334 0.67 18.44 11.59
CA LEU A 334 -0.25 18.18 10.49
C LEU A 334 -1.71 18.22 10.93
N ASP A 335 -2.02 17.96 12.20
CA ASP A 335 -3.39 17.88 12.73
C ASP A 335 -4.24 19.11 12.40
N ALA A 336 -3.74 20.33 12.65
CA ALA A 336 -4.52 21.54 12.39
C ALA A 336 -4.78 21.79 10.89
N PRO A 337 -3.75 21.75 10.01
CA PRO A 337 -3.95 21.84 8.57
C PRO A 337 -4.82 20.72 7.96
N LEU A 338 -4.66 19.49 8.43
CA LEU A 338 -5.44 18.34 7.96
C LEU A 338 -6.90 18.43 8.39
N ASN A 339 -7.18 18.82 9.63
CA ASN A 339 -8.55 19.06 10.09
C ASN A 339 -9.21 20.22 9.34
N ALA A 340 -8.46 21.31 9.08
CA ALA A 340 -8.96 22.39 8.25
C ALA A 340 -9.28 21.91 6.81
N MET A 341 -8.50 20.98 6.27
CA MET A 341 -8.75 20.39 4.97
C MET A 341 -9.90 19.38 4.99
N LYS A 342 -10.05 18.59 6.05
CA LYS A 342 -11.21 17.71 6.30
C LYS A 342 -12.50 18.52 6.31
N ASP A 343 -12.54 19.59 7.09
CA ASP A 343 -13.66 20.53 7.13
C ASP A 343 -13.94 21.15 5.76
N HIS A 344 -12.89 21.47 5.01
CA HIS A 344 -13.03 21.99 3.65
C HIS A 344 -13.66 20.95 2.72
N LEU A 345 -13.23 19.68 2.75
CA LEU A 345 -13.81 18.60 1.96
C LEU A 345 -15.29 18.36 2.32
N LEU A 346 -15.63 18.38 3.61
CA LEU A 346 -17.01 18.27 4.08
C LEU A 346 -17.89 19.42 3.57
N ARG A 347 -17.40 20.67 3.65
CA ARG A 347 -18.10 21.84 3.09
C ARG A 347 -18.28 21.75 1.58
N LYS A 348 -17.37 21.04 0.91
CA LYS A 348 -17.45 20.76 -0.54
C LYS A 348 -18.30 19.54 -0.87
N ASN A 349 -19.10 19.02 0.07
CA ASN A 349 -20.02 17.90 -0.10
C ASN A 349 -19.34 16.53 -0.33
N VAL A 350 -18.11 16.35 0.16
CA VAL A 350 -17.48 15.02 0.28
C VAL A 350 -18.06 14.32 1.51
N ALA A 351 -18.44 13.05 1.37
CA ALA A 351 -18.92 12.25 2.50
C ALA A 351 -17.85 12.15 3.60
N LEU A 352 -18.28 12.14 4.87
CA LEU A 352 -17.37 12.12 6.02
C LEU A 352 -16.40 10.95 5.99
N GLU A 353 -16.88 9.76 5.61
CA GLU A 353 -16.04 8.56 5.41
C GLU A 353 -14.91 8.86 4.40
N ALA A 354 -15.25 9.31 3.19
CA ALA A 354 -14.28 9.59 2.14
C ALA A 354 -13.33 10.76 2.47
N ALA A 355 -13.83 11.80 3.14
CA ALA A 355 -13.02 12.94 3.57
C ALA A 355 -11.99 12.51 4.64
N THR A 356 -12.40 11.65 5.57
CA THR A 356 -11.51 11.09 6.59
C THR A 356 -10.45 10.22 5.95
N ASP A 357 -10.85 9.29 5.06
CA ASP A 357 -9.92 8.41 4.35
C ASP A 357 -8.86 9.18 3.53
N ILE A 358 -9.26 10.26 2.83
CA ILE A 358 -8.30 11.08 2.07
C ILE A 358 -7.29 11.74 3.00
N ILE A 359 -7.77 12.29 4.12
CA ILE A 359 -6.95 13.02 5.07
C ILE A 359 -5.99 12.08 5.81
N ASP A 360 -6.44 10.89 6.18
CA ASP A 360 -5.60 9.90 6.88
C ASP A 360 -4.51 9.33 5.97
N ASN A 361 -4.84 9.06 4.70
CA ASN A 361 -3.86 8.63 3.70
C ASN A 361 -2.80 9.72 3.46
N VAL A 362 -3.23 10.99 3.39
CA VAL A 362 -2.31 12.12 3.19
C VAL A 362 -1.45 12.34 4.43
N SER A 363 -2.05 12.28 5.63
CA SER A 363 -1.33 12.34 6.91
C SER A 363 -0.21 11.30 6.95
N THR A 364 -0.55 10.04 6.67
CA THR A 364 0.41 8.93 6.65
C THR A 364 1.53 9.14 5.63
N SER A 365 1.24 9.72 4.47
CA SER A 365 2.24 10.02 3.44
C SER A 365 3.16 11.21 3.76
N LEU A 366 2.72 12.11 4.64
CA LEU A 366 3.43 13.33 4.99
C LEU A 366 4.21 13.24 6.31
N ILE A 367 3.84 12.33 7.21
CA ILE A 367 4.59 12.08 8.45
C ILE A 367 6.00 11.59 8.10
N GLY A 368 7.01 12.26 8.66
CA GLY A 368 8.42 11.93 8.39
C GLY A 368 9.01 12.61 7.15
N VAL A 369 8.21 13.31 6.35
CA VAL A 369 8.69 14.10 5.21
C VAL A 369 9.34 15.39 5.72
N LYS A 370 10.59 15.65 5.33
CA LYS A 370 11.27 16.91 5.63
C LYS A 370 10.72 18.03 4.74
N THR A 371 10.24 19.10 5.36
CA THR A 371 9.80 20.30 4.63
C THR A 371 10.99 21.01 4.00
N SER A 372 10.89 21.35 2.70
CA SER A 372 11.87 22.22 2.05
C SER A 372 11.81 23.63 2.68
N SER A 373 12.94 24.33 2.77
CA SER A 373 13.16 25.46 3.69
C SER A 373 12.22 26.68 3.55
N PHE A 374 11.31 26.69 2.57
CA PHE A 374 10.41 27.80 2.27
C PHE A 374 8.94 27.40 2.02
N GLN A 375 8.54 26.15 2.25
CA GLN A 375 7.15 25.71 2.06
C GLN A 375 6.37 25.67 3.37
N ARG A 376 5.16 26.25 3.39
CA ARG A 376 4.24 26.17 4.54
C ARG A 376 3.62 24.78 4.62
N VAL A 377 3.42 24.27 5.83
CA VAL A 377 2.77 22.96 6.08
C VAL A 377 1.40 22.87 5.39
N GLU A 378 0.62 23.95 5.42
CA GLU A 378 -0.68 24.05 4.73
C GLU A 378 -0.59 23.85 3.22
N THR A 379 0.49 24.35 2.58
CA THR A 379 0.71 24.21 1.14
C THR A 379 1.05 22.77 0.78
N ILE A 380 1.86 22.11 1.60
CA ILE A 380 2.25 20.70 1.43
C ILE A 380 1.03 19.79 1.62
N VAL A 381 0.27 20.00 2.69
CA VAL A 381 -0.98 19.27 2.97
C VAL A 381 -1.97 19.45 1.83
N ARG A 382 -2.17 20.68 1.35
CA ARG A 382 -3.05 20.96 0.21
C ARG A 382 -2.60 20.22 -1.05
N ALA A 383 -1.32 20.28 -1.40
CA ALA A 383 -0.79 19.62 -2.59
C ALA A 383 -0.90 18.09 -2.51
N ALA A 384 -0.66 17.51 -1.34
CA ALA A 384 -0.80 16.07 -1.12
C ALA A 384 -2.26 15.60 -1.15
N VAL A 385 -3.19 16.37 -0.55
CA VAL A 385 -4.64 16.12 -0.67
C VAL A 385 -5.09 16.22 -2.12
N GLU A 386 -4.64 17.24 -2.86
CA GLU A 386 -4.94 17.39 -4.29
C GLU A 386 -4.42 16.19 -5.10
N ALA A 387 -3.19 15.74 -4.86
CA ALA A 387 -2.63 14.56 -5.52
C ALA A 387 -3.43 13.28 -5.19
N SER A 388 -3.84 13.11 -3.92
CA SER A 388 -4.67 11.98 -3.49
C SER A 388 -6.03 11.98 -4.19
N ILE A 389 -6.69 13.14 -4.27
CA ILE A 389 -7.97 13.31 -4.96
C ILE A 389 -7.82 13.08 -6.47
N LYS A 390 -6.78 13.62 -7.11
CA LYS A 390 -6.51 13.38 -8.54
C LYS A 390 -6.35 11.89 -8.83
N ARG A 391 -5.61 11.17 -7.98
CA ARG A 391 -5.44 9.71 -8.10
C ARG A 391 -6.78 8.97 -7.95
N ILE A 392 -7.63 9.36 -7.00
CA ILE A 392 -8.96 8.75 -6.81
C ILE A 392 -9.86 9.04 -8.03
N LEU A 393 -9.87 10.27 -8.53
CA LEU A 393 -10.74 10.72 -9.63
C LEU A 393 -10.22 10.38 -11.03
N THR A 394 -9.05 9.75 -11.15
CA THR A 394 -8.52 9.27 -12.44
C THR A 394 -8.86 7.79 -12.57
N PRO A 395 -10.02 7.41 -13.15
CA PRO A 395 -10.39 6.01 -13.29
C PRO A 395 -9.41 5.27 -14.21
N THR A 396 -9.07 4.03 -13.85
CA THR A 396 -8.21 3.11 -14.61
C THR A 396 -8.90 2.47 -15.83
N ASN A 397 -10.21 2.70 -16.02
CA ASN A 397 -10.95 2.27 -17.20
C ASN A 397 -11.03 3.41 -18.23
N SER A 398 -10.57 3.17 -19.46
CA SER A 398 -10.74 4.16 -20.54
C SER A 398 -12.23 4.40 -20.84
N LEU A 399 -12.64 5.66 -20.77
CA LEU A 399 -13.99 6.15 -21.10
C LEU A 399 -14.27 6.29 -22.60
N ASP A 400 -13.49 5.62 -23.47
CA ASP A 400 -13.65 5.72 -24.93
C ASP A 400 -14.83 4.86 -25.42
N LEU A 401 -16.03 5.34 -25.11
CA LEU A 401 -17.30 4.73 -25.46
C LEU A 401 -17.42 4.49 -26.98
N LEU A 402 -16.88 5.40 -27.80
CA LEU A 402 -16.93 5.28 -29.26
C LEU A 402 -16.10 4.11 -29.75
N ARG A 403 -14.87 3.95 -29.25
CA ARG A 403 -14.01 2.81 -29.60
C ARG A 403 -14.62 1.47 -29.18
N GLU A 404 -15.24 1.40 -28.00
CA GLU A 404 -15.92 0.17 -27.56
C GLU A 404 -17.09 -0.22 -28.46
N ILE A 405 -17.92 0.77 -28.85
CA ILE A 405 -19.04 0.55 -29.78
C ILE A 405 -18.51 0.08 -31.14
N GLN A 406 -17.47 0.73 -31.67
CA GLN A 406 -16.85 0.35 -32.95
C GLN A 406 -16.28 -1.08 -32.91
N GLN A 407 -15.56 -1.46 -31.84
CA GLN A 407 -15.02 -2.81 -31.69
C GLN A 407 -16.12 -3.87 -31.65
N LYS A 408 -17.22 -3.59 -30.95
CA LYS A 408 -18.34 -4.53 -30.86
C LYS A 408 -19.06 -4.68 -32.20
N LYS A 409 -19.28 -3.57 -32.90
CA LYS A 409 -19.85 -3.55 -34.27
C LYS A 409 -19.02 -4.39 -35.25
N GLY A 410 -17.69 -4.41 -35.10
CA GLY A 410 -16.80 -5.22 -35.94
C GLY A 410 -16.81 -6.73 -35.64
N LYS A 411 -17.26 -7.16 -34.45
CA LYS A 411 -17.17 -8.55 -33.98
C LYS A 411 -18.52 -9.27 -33.87
N SER A 412 -19.62 -8.55 -33.69
CA SER A 412 -20.93 -9.12 -33.41
C SER A 412 -22.05 -8.33 -34.07
N LYS A 413 -23.12 -9.02 -34.49
CA LYS A 413 -24.35 -8.39 -34.96
C LYS A 413 -25.22 -7.82 -33.83
N ARG A 414 -24.88 -8.09 -32.56
CA ARG A 414 -25.63 -7.58 -31.40
C ARG A 414 -25.27 -6.11 -31.15
N PRO A 415 -26.25 -5.20 -30.96
CA PRO A 415 -25.98 -3.80 -30.66
C PRO A 415 -25.21 -3.63 -29.35
N TYR A 416 -24.58 -2.47 -29.18
CA TYR A 416 -24.01 -2.05 -27.91
C TYR A 416 -25.12 -1.53 -26.98
N VAL A 417 -25.31 -2.16 -25.83
CA VAL A 417 -26.45 -1.91 -24.94
C VAL A 417 -25.99 -1.12 -23.71
N ILE A 418 -26.53 0.09 -23.55
CA ILE A 418 -26.25 0.97 -22.40
C ILE A 418 -27.54 1.12 -21.59
N SER A 419 -27.48 0.79 -20.31
CA SER A 419 -28.59 0.94 -19.37
C SER A 419 -28.34 2.09 -18.41
N ILE A 420 -29.34 2.95 -18.24
CA ILE A 420 -29.31 4.05 -17.28
C ILE A 420 -30.20 3.72 -16.08
N VAL A 421 -29.61 3.72 -14.89
CA VAL A 421 -30.29 3.39 -13.62
C VAL A 421 -30.07 4.48 -12.57
N GLY A 422 -30.82 4.45 -11.46
CA GLY A 422 -30.68 5.43 -10.37
C GLY A 422 -32.01 5.78 -9.70
N VAL A 423 -31.96 6.60 -8.65
CA VAL A 423 -33.14 6.94 -7.85
C VAL A 423 -34.11 7.88 -8.59
N ASN A 424 -35.23 8.21 -7.95
CA ASN A 424 -36.22 9.12 -8.52
C ASN A 424 -35.68 10.55 -8.61
N GLY A 425 -35.94 11.25 -9.73
CA GLY A 425 -35.67 12.69 -9.84
C GLY A 425 -34.22 13.11 -10.14
N VAL A 426 -33.30 12.17 -10.34
CA VAL A 426 -31.87 12.43 -10.66
C VAL A 426 -31.59 12.71 -12.15
N GLY A 427 -32.61 12.80 -13.00
CA GLY A 427 -32.41 13.16 -14.41
C GLY A 427 -31.92 12.03 -15.33
N LYS A 428 -32.34 10.78 -15.10
CA LYS A 428 -32.03 9.62 -15.96
C LYS A 428 -32.39 9.82 -17.44
N SER A 429 -33.67 10.02 -17.73
CA SER A 429 -34.19 10.20 -19.10
C SER A 429 -33.55 11.38 -19.83
N THR A 430 -33.25 12.46 -19.10
CA THR A 430 -32.60 13.66 -19.64
C THR A 430 -31.15 13.40 -20.01
N ASN A 431 -30.36 12.78 -19.12
CA ASN A 431 -28.95 12.45 -19.43
C ASN A 431 -28.83 11.35 -20.49
N LEU A 432 -29.76 10.39 -20.52
CA LEU A 432 -29.87 9.42 -21.60
C LEU A 432 -30.03 10.11 -22.96
N SER A 433 -30.86 11.16 -23.02
CA SER A 433 -31.07 11.94 -24.25
C SER A 433 -29.82 12.73 -24.67
N LYS A 434 -29.01 13.22 -23.71
CA LYS A 434 -27.72 13.86 -23.99
C LYS A 434 -26.70 12.87 -24.55
N ILE A 435 -26.64 11.65 -23.98
CA ILE A 435 -25.80 10.56 -24.51
C ILE A 435 -26.26 10.20 -25.92
N CYS A 436 -27.57 10.08 -26.14
CA CYS A 436 -28.13 9.83 -27.47
C CYS A 436 -27.69 10.90 -28.47
N PHE A 437 -27.78 12.19 -28.11
CA PHE A 437 -27.31 13.28 -28.96
C PHE A 437 -25.82 13.12 -29.33
N PHE A 438 -24.95 12.86 -28.35
CA PHE A 438 -23.52 12.61 -28.58
C PHE A 438 -23.25 11.46 -29.56
N LEU A 439 -24.00 10.36 -29.44
CA LEU A 439 -23.87 9.20 -30.34
C LEU A 439 -24.35 9.53 -31.77
N LEU A 440 -25.44 10.30 -31.90
CA LEU A 440 -25.97 10.73 -33.21
C LEU A 440 -24.99 11.67 -33.94
N GLN A 441 -24.32 12.56 -33.21
CA GLN A 441 -23.25 13.42 -33.76
C GLN A 441 -22.06 12.60 -34.29
N ASN A 442 -21.85 11.41 -33.75
CA ASN A 442 -20.85 10.44 -34.21
C ASN A 442 -21.42 9.43 -35.23
N LYS A 443 -22.54 9.76 -35.86
CA LYS A 443 -23.18 8.99 -36.96
C LYS A 443 -23.59 7.55 -36.59
N LEU A 444 -23.84 7.29 -35.30
CA LEU A 444 -24.34 6.00 -34.84
C LEU A 444 -25.87 5.95 -34.89
N SER A 445 -26.42 4.78 -35.22
CA SER A 445 -27.84 4.49 -35.13
C SER A 445 -28.22 4.03 -33.71
N VAL A 446 -29.18 4.70 -33.10
CA VAL A 446 -29.53 4.54 -31.68
C VAL A 446 -31.01 4.18 -31.51
N LEU A 447 -31.27 3.07 -30.84
CA LEU A 447 -32.61 2.69 -30.39
C LEU A 447 -32.77 3.05 -28.90
N VAL A 448 -33.73 3.91 -28.58
CA VAL A 448 -34.05 4.28 -27.19
C VAL A 448 -35.21 3.41 -26.70
N ALA A 449 -35.00 2.63 -25.65
CA ALA A 449 -36.00 1.74 -25.06
C ALA A 449 -36.63 2.36 -23.81
N ALA A 450 -37.94 2.62 -23.87
CA ALA A 450 -38.72 3.15 -22.75
C ALA A 450 -39.13 2.04 -21.78
N CYS A 451 -38.29 1.78 -20.77
CA CYS A 451 -38.54 0.76 -19.74
C CYS A 451 -39.02 1.36 -18.40
N ASP A 452 -39.21 2.68 -18.29
CA ASP A 452 -39.94 3.32 -17.18
C ASP A 452 -41.46 3.15 -17.36
N THR A 453 -41.96 1.95 -17.09
CA THR A 453 -43.39 1.60 -17.20
C THR A 453 -44.19 1.86 -15.94
N PHE A 454 -43.54 2.35 -14.87
CA PHE A 454 -44.13 2.56 -13.56
C PHE A 454 -44.65 3.99 -13.37
N ARG A 455 -43.99 4.98 -14.00
CA ARG A 455 -44.32 6.40 -13.83
C ARG A 455 -45.12 6.94 -15.02
N SER A 456 -46.36 7.39 -14.76
CA SER A 456 -47.18 8.09 -15.76
C SER A 456 -46.44 9.30 -16.36
N GLY A 457 -46.53 9.49 -17.67
CA GLY A 457 -45.83 10.51 -18.45
C GLY A 457 -44.37 10.22 -18.81
N ALA A 458 -43.74 9.15 -18.28
CA ALA A 458 -42.35 8.83 -18.58
C ALA A 458 -42.10 8.44 -20.06
N VAL A 459 -43.05 7.74 -20.67
CA VAL A 459 -42.97 7.33 -22.09
C VAL A 459 -43.15 8.55 -22.99
N GLU A 460 -44.13 9.41 -22.71
CA GLU A 460 -44.34 10.69 -23.41
C GLU A 460 -43.12 11.61 -23.30
N GLN A 461 -42.47 11.63 -22.13
CA GLN A 461 -41.24 12.39 -21.91
C GLN A 461 -40.11 11.92 -22.84
N LEU A 462 -39.86 10.60 -22.90
CA LEU A 462 -38.87 10.04 -23.83
C LEU A 462 -39.26 10.24 -25.29
N ARG A 463 -40.55 10.11 -25.63
CA ARG A 463 -41.07 10.37 -26.98
C ARG A 463 -40.80 11.80 -27.44
N SER A 464 -40.99 12.77 -26.54
CA SER A 464 -40.67 14.17 -26.80
C SER A 464 -39.16 14.36 -27.03
N HIS A 465 -38.31 13.73 -26.22
CA HIS A 465 -36.85 13.76 -26.42
C HIS A 465 -36.44 13.15 -27.75
N VAL A 466 -36.92 11.96 -28.10
CA VAL A 466 -36.61 11.30 -29.38
C VAL A 466 -37.11 12.12 -30.56
N THR A 467 -38.30 12.72 -30.47
CA THR A 467 -38.82 13.60 -31.51
C THR A 467 -37.91 14.81 -31.71
N ASN A 468 -37.48 15.46 -30.64
CA ASN A 468 -36.57 16.61 -30.74
C ASN A 468 -35.19 16.21 -31.28
N LEU A 469 -34.62 15.08 -30.82
CA LEU A 469 -33.36 14.55 -31.33
C LEU A 469 -33.45 14.20 -32.82
N SER A 470 -34.55 13.59 -33.25
CA SER A 470 -34.77 13.27 -34.67
C SER A 470 -34.86 14.50 -35.57
N ARG A 471 -35.29 15.66 -35.03
CA ARG A 471 -35.31 16.94 -35.74
C ARG A 471 -33.95 17.63 -35.79
N LEU A 472 -33.11 17.40 -34.76
CA LEU A 472 -31.74 17.93 -34.66
C LEU A 472 -30.73 17.12 -35.48
N SER A 473 -31.04 15.85 -35.77
CA SER A 473 -30.28 15.07 -36.73
C SER A 473 -30.59 15.58 -38.15
N GLU A 474 -29.67 16.33 -38.76
CA GLU A 474 -29.69 16.59 -40.21
C GLU A 474 -29.72 15.27 -41.01
N LYS A 475 -29.96 15.32 -42.33
CA LYS A 475 -29.98 14.11 -43.20
C LYS A 475 -28.73 13.21 -43.09
N ASP A 476 -27.62 13.71 -42.53
CA ASP A 476 -26.33 13.02 -42.37
C ASP A 476 -25.89 12.74 -40.90
N ALA A 477 -26.70 13.11 -39.90
CA ALA A 477 -26.49 12.74 -38.49
C ALA A 477 -27.29 11.46 -38.18
N GLY A 478 -26.79 10.60 -37.29
CA GLY A 478 -27.29 9.22 -37.11
C GLY A 478 -28.82 9.08 -36.88
N LEU A 479 -29.32 7.85 -37.02
CA LEU A 479 -30.74 7.53 -36.85
C LEU A 479 -31.10 7.35 -35.36
N VAL A 480 -32.21 7.93 -34.90
CA VAL A 480 -32.79 7.66 -33.57
C VAL A 480 -34.22 7.14 -33.67
N THR A 481 -34.57 6.13 -32.87
CA THR A 481 -35.93 5.57 -32.83
C THR A 481 -36.31 5.19 -31.40
N LEU A 482 -37.60 5.32 -31.06
CA LEU A 482 -38.15 4.94 -29.76
C LEU A 482 -38.76 3.53 -29.83
N TYR A 483 -38.41 2.68 -28.87
CA TYR A 483 -39.07 1.41 -28.61
C TYR A 483 -39.91 1.52 -27.33
N GLU A 484 -41.22 1.38 -27.47
CA GLU A 484 -42.18 1.48 -26.36
C GLU A 484 -43.27 0.41 -26.45
N LYS A 485 -43.82 0.03 -25.29
CA LYS A 485 -44.91 -0.95 -25.18
C LYS A 485 -46.07 -0.46 -24.30
N GLY A 486 -46.10 0.81 -23.91
CA GLY A 486 -47.06 1.39 -22.97
C GLY A 486 -46.77 1.06 -21.49
N TYR A 487 -47.69 1.44 -20.60
CA TYR A 487 -47.55 1.31 -19.14
C TYR A 487 -47.90 -0.09 -18.60
N GLY A 488 -47.43 -0.40 -17.38
CA GLY A 488 -47.84 -1.59 -16.62
C GLY A 488 -47.21 -2.93 -17.07
N LYS A 489 -46.24 -2.89 -18.00
CA LYS A 489 -45.52 -4.06 -18.50
C LYS A 489 -44.16 -4.25 -17.81
N ASP A 490 -43.66 -5.48 -17.79
CA ASP A 490 -42.38 -5.82 -17.15
C ASP A 490 -41.17 -5.21 -17.89
N ALA A 491 -40.46 -4.30 -17.22
CA ALA A 491 -39.33 -3.56 -17.76
C ALA A 491 -38.20 -4.48 -18.28
N ALA A 492 -37.96 -5.61 -17.60
CA ALA A 492 -36.92 -6.56 -18.00
C ALA A 492 -37.22 -7.23 -19.36
N ASN A 493 -38.48 -7.55 -19.62
CA ASN A 493 -38.91 -8.13 -20.89
C ASN A 493 -38.88 -7.09 -22.02
N ILE A 494 -39.34 -5.86 -21.77
CA ILE A 494 -39.28 -4.78 -22.75
C ILE A 494 -37.83 -4.51 -23.17
N ALA A 495 -36.90 -4.48 -22.21
CA ALA A 495 -35.49 -4.28 -22.49
C ALA A 495 -34.90 -5.41 -23.34
N LYS A 496 -35.23 -6.68 -23.02
CA LYS A 496 -34.83 -7.84 -23.83
C LYS A 496 -35.36 -7.73 -25.26
N GLU A 497 -36.65 -7.49 -25.42
CA GLU A 497 -37.27 -7.34 -26.74
C GLU A 497 -36.69 -6.16 -27.52
N ALA A 498 -36.35 -5.05 -26.86
CA ALA A 498 -35.71 -3.91 -27.49
C ALA A 498 -34.30 -4.24 -28.02
N VAL A 499 -33.53 -5.04 -27.28
CA VAL A 499 -32.21 -5.51 -27.73
C VAL A 499 -32.35 -6.44 -28.94
N GLU A 500 -33.31 -7.36 -28.91
CA GLU A 500 -33.60 -8.27 -30.03
C GLU A 500 -34.09 -7.49 -31.28
N TYR A 501 -34.97 -6.51 -31.09
CA TYR A 501 -35.42 -5.61 -32.14
C TYR A 501 -34.25 -4.77 -32.70
N GLY A 502 -33.39 -4.24 -31.84
CA GLY A 502 -32.19 -3.50 -32.22
C GLY A 502 -31.26 -4.34 -33.09
N GLN A 503 -31.04 -5.60 -32.71
CA GLN A 503 -30.26 -6.56 -33.48
C GLN A 503 -30.90 -6.91 -34.83
N ALA A 504 -32.21 -7.14 -34.86
CA ALA A 504 -32.93 -7.50 -36.09
C ALA A 504 -32.96 -6.35 -37.11
N ASN A 505 -32.99 -5.09 -36.65
CA ASN A 505 -33.07 -3.90 -37.49
C ASN A 505 -31.71 -3.20 -37.69
N GLY A 506 -30.61 -3.77 -37.18
CA GLY A 506 -29.26 -3.28 -37.44
C GLY A 506 -28.89 -1.96 -36.75
N TYR A 507 -29.45 -1.68 -35.57
CA TYR A 507 -29.04 -0.52 -34.77
C TYR A 507 -27.64 -0.74 -34.17
N ASP A 508 -26.85 0.32 -34.06
CA ASP A 508 -25.52 0.27 -33.46
C ASP A 508 -25.57 0.23 -31.93
N VAL A 509 -26.49 1.02 -31.35
CA VAL A 509 -26.61 1.20 -29.89
C VAL A 509 -28.07 1.06 -29.45
N VAL A 510 -28.28 0.42 -28.30
CA VAL A 510 -29.57 0.41 -27.59
C VAL A 510 -29.38 1.13 -26.24
N LEU A 511 -30.11 2.23 -26.04
CA LEU A 511 -30.14 2.99 -24.79
C LEU A 511 -31.39 2.62 -24.00
N ILE A 512 -31.24 2.10 -22.79
CA ILE A 512 -32.36 1.67 -21.95
C ILE A 512 -32.58 2.68 -20.82
N ASP A 513 -33.76 3.31 -20.80
CA ASP A 513 -34.21 4.14 -19.69
C ASP A 513 -35.02 3.32 -18.70
N THR A 514 -34.58 3.29 -17.44
CA THR A 514 -35.26 2.51 -16.39
C THR A 514 -36.03 3.41 -15.42
N ALA A 515 -37.08 2.86 -14.79
CA ALA A 515 -37.80 3.56 -13.74
C ALA A 515 -36.88 3.96 -12.58
N GLY A 516 -37.14 5.11 -11.97
CA GLY A 516 -36.44 5.47 -10.74
C GLY A 516 -36.88 4.59 -9.56
N ARG A 517 -35.91 4.09 -8.80
CA ARG A 517 -36.16 3.16 -7.69
C ARG A 517 -35.68 3.78 -6.39
N ARG A 518 -36.47 3.66 -5.32
CA ARG A 518 -35.97 4.01 -3.99
C ARG A 518 -34.96 2.94 -3.59
N HIS A 519 -33.77 3.34 -3.18
CA HIS A 519 -32.66 2.43 -2.86
C HIS A 519 -32.94 1.55 -1.64
N ASN A 520 -33.98 1.84 -0.86
CA ASN A 520 -34.41 1.08 0.32
C ASN A 520 -35.66 0.20 0.06
N ASP A 521 -36.18 0.16 -1.17
CA ASP A 521 -37.35 -0.66 -1.52
C ASP A 521 -36.91 -2.00 -2.15
N GLN A 522 -36.85 -3.03 -1.31
CA GLN A 522 -36.36 -4.37 -1.65
C GLN A 522 -37.13 -5.03 -2.80
N ARG A 523 -38.43 -4.70 -2.97
CA ARG A 523 -39.29 -5.27 -4.02
C ARG A 523 -38.95 -4.69 -5.40
N LEU A 524 -38.60 -3.41 -5.46
CA LEU A 524 -38.18 -2.77 -6.70
C LEU A 524 -36.73 -3.15 -7.04
N MET A 525 -35.86 -3.33 -6.05
CA MET A 525 -34.46 -3.67 -6.28
C MET A 525 -34.28 -5.11 -6.79
N SER A 526 -35.05 -6.10 -6.30
CA SER A 526 -34.94 -7.51 -6.74
C SER A 526 -35.24 -7.74 -8.23
N SER A 527 -35.96 -6.83 -8.89
CA SER A 527 -36.22 -6.91 -10.33
C SER A 527 -35.02 -6.52 -11.22
N LEU A 528 -33.98 -5.88 -10.65
CA LEU A 528 -32.78 -5.46 -11.39
C LEU A 528 -31.88 -6.63 -11.78
N GLU A 529 -31.78 -7.67 -10.94
CA GLU A 529 -31.04 -8.89 -11.28
C GLU A 529 -31.66 -9.59 -12.50
N LYS A 530 -32.99 -9.73 -12.52
CA LYS A 530 -33.72 -10.27 -13.67
C LYS A 530 -33.48 -9.44 -14.93
N PHE A 531 -33.51 -8.11 -14.80
CA PHE A 531 -33.21 -7.19 -15.89
C PHE A 531 -31.78 -7.38 -16.42
N GLY A 532 -30.77 -7.43 -15.55
CA GLY A 532 -29.37 -7.63 -15.94
C GLY A 532 -29.16 -8.94 -16.70
N LYS A 533 -29.80 -10.02 -16.24
CA LYS A 533 -29.74 -11.35 -16.88
C LYS A 533 -30.43 -11.40 -18.24
N LEU A 534 -31.58 -10.75 -18.40
CA LEU A 534 -32.37 -10.80 -19.63
C LEU A 534 -31.87 -9.83 -20.71
N ALA A 535 -31.57 -8.58 -20.34
CA ALA A 535 -31.14 -7.55 -21.28
C ALA A 535 -29.64 -7.61 -21.61
N GLN A 536 -28.83 -8.20 -20.71
CA GLN A 536 -27.37 -8.32 -20.82
C GLN A 536 -26.68 -7.01 -21.25
N PRO A 537 -26.87 -5.89 -20.53
CA PRO A 537 -26.30 -4.61 -20.91
C PRO A 537 -24.76 -4.64 -20.90
N ASP A 538 -24.15 -4.03 -21.93
CA ASP A 538 -22.70 -3.87 -22.04
C ASP A 538 -22.18 -2.84 -21.04
N LYS A 539 -22.93 -1.74 -20.83
CA LYS A 539 -22.68 -0.77 -19.76
C LYS A 539 -23.95 -0.48 -18.96
N ILE A 540 -23.82 -0.44 -17.65
CA ILE A 540 -24.82 0.03 -16.70
C ILE A 540 -24.26 1.27 -16.02
N LEU A 541 -24.86 2.42 -16.32
CA LEU A 541 -24.48 3.71 -15.75
C LEU A 541 -25.52 4.13 -14.73
N MET A 542 -25.08 4.39 -13.50
CA MET A 542 -25.94 4.93 -12.47
C MET A 542 -25.91 6.46 -12.50
N VAL A 543 -27.08 7.08 -12.55
CA VAL A 543 -27.22 8.53 -12.46
C VAL A 543 -27.40 8.92 -11.00
N GLY A 544 -26.45 9.69 -10.48
CA GLY A 544 -26.51 10.38 -9.19
C GLY A 544 -26.75 11.87 -9.38
N GLU A 545 -27.21 12.56 -8.34
CA GLU A 545 -27.27 14.02 -8.33
C GLU A 545 -26.15 14.59 -7.46
N ALA A 546 -25.51 15.66 -7.92
CA ALA A 546 -24.37 16.27 -7.24
C ALA A 546 -24.72 16.84 -5.84
N LEU A 547 -26.00 17.06 -5.55
CA LEU A 547 -26.47 17.63 -4.28
C LEU A 547 -26.43 16.61 -3.12
N VAL A 548 -26.51 15.31 -3.42
CA VAL A 548 -26.72 14.28 -2.41
C VAL A 548 -25.38 13.71 -1.98
N GLY A 549 -24.80 14.23 -0.90
CA GLY A 549 -23.47 13.84 -0.40
C GLY A 549 -23.38 12.39 0.08
N SER A 550 -23.91 12.08 1.27
CA SER A 550 -23.79 10.76 1.91
C SER A 550 -24.66 9.68 1.28
N ASP A 551 -25.90 10.02 0.90
CA ASP A 551 -26.86 9.00 0.44
C ASP A 551 -26.50 8.45 -0.93
N SER A 552 -25.68 9.15 -1.73
CA SER A 552 -25.25 8.69 -3.06
C SER A 552 -24.34 7.46 -2.98
N VAL A 553 -23.54 7.36 -1.92
CA VAL A 553 -22.68 6.20 -1.63
C VAL A 553 -23.52 4.97 -1.32
N LEU A 554 -24.50 5.12 -0.43
CA LEU A 554 -25.42 4.04 -0.06
C LEU A 554 -26.28 3.62 -1.25
N GLN A 555 -26.74 4.58 -2.05
CA GLN A 555 -27.47 4.30 -3.28
C GLN A 555 -26.61 3.46 -4.24
N ALA A 556 -25.36 3.85 -4.48
CA ALA A 556 -24.46 3.10 -5.37
C ALA A 556 -24.25 1.66 -4.89
N ARG A 557 -24.00 1.45 -3.60
CA ARG A 557 -23.87 0.12 -2.99
C ARG A 557 -25.13 -0.72 -3.17
N ASN A 558 -26.30 -0.18 -2.81
CA ASN A 558 -27.57 -0.90 -2.90
C ASN A 558 -27.96 -1.24 -4.35
N PHE A 559 -27.73 -0.33 -5.30
CA PHE A 559 -27.95 -0.61 -6.72
C PHE A 559 -27.02 -1.70 -7.23
N ASN A 560 -25.76 -1.68 -6.80
CA ASN A 560 -24.78 -2.68 -7.20
C ASN A 560 -25.11 -4.07 -6.65
N GLU A 561 -25.53 -4.17 -5.38
CA GLU A 561 -26.00 -5.42 -4.76
C GLU A 561 -27.24 -5.99 -5.45
N ALA A 562 -28.18 -5.13 -5.84
CA ALA A 562 -29.43 -5.53 -6.46
C ALA A 562 -29.28 -6.17 -7.86
N PHE A 563 -28.12 -6.02 -8.52
CA PHE A 563 -27.82 -6.73 -9.77
C PHE A 563 -27.27 -8.15 -9.57
N GLY A 564 -27.05 -8.58 -8.32
CA GLY A 564 -26.57 -9.90 -7.96
C GLY A 564 -25.08 -10.13 -8.28
N THR A 565 -24.65 -11.39 -8.27
CA THR A 565 -23.25 -11.77 -8.52
C THR A 565 -22.85 -11.78 -9.99
N SER A 566 -23.83 -11.76 -10.91
CA SER A 566 -23.58 -11.90 -12.35
C SER A 566 -23.21 -10.60 -13.08
N ARG A 567 -23.60 -9.44 -12.55
CA ARG A 567 -23.41 -8.12 -13.20
C ARG A 567 -23.47 -7.01 -12.14
N GLY A 568 -22.88 -5.84 -12.40
CA GLY A 568 -23.29 -4.62 -11.68
C GLY A 568 -22.90 -3.33 -12.38
N LEU A 569 -22.70 -2.25 -11.64
CA LEU A 569 -22.48 -0.91 -12.20
C LEU A 569 -21.10 -0.78 -12.86
N ASP A 570 -21.01 -0.11 -14.01
CA ASP A 570 -19.74 0.16 -14.71
C ASP A 570 -19.27 1.59 -14.58
N GLY A 571 -20.14 2.50 -14.16
CA GLY A 571 -19.80 3.90 -14.02
C GLY A 571 -20.97 4.75 -13.54
N PHE A 572 -20.67 6.03 -13.32
CA PHE A 572 -21.60 7.00 -12.78
C PHE A 572 -21.78 8.18 -13.74
N ILE A 573 -23.01 8.70 -13.81
CA ILE A 573 -23.32 9.97 -14.45
C ILE A 573 -23.77 10.91 -13.34
N ILE A 574 -23.13 12.08 -13.27
CA ILE A 574 -23.37 13.02 -12.19
C ILE A 574 -24.15 14.17 -12.78
N SER A 575 -25.39 14.29 -12.33
CA SER A 575 -26.36 15.24 -12.83
C SER A 575 -26.47 16.46 -11.92
N LYS A 576 -27.07 17.53 -12.44
CA LYS A 576 -27.34 18.79 -11.71
C LYS A 576 -26.07 19.46 -11.16
N CYS A 577 -24.93 19.28 -11.82
CA CYS A 577 -23.68 19.93 -11.43
C CYS A 577 -23.79 21.47 -11.43
N ASP A 578 -24.65 22.02 -12.30
CA ASP A 578 -25.00 23.43 -12.38
C ASP A 578 -25.68 23.99 -11.12
N THR A 579 -26.23 23.11 -10.27
CA THR A 579 -26.98 23.52 -9.07
C THR A 579 -26.14 23.58 -7.80
N VAL A 580 -24.92 23.04 -7.81
CA VAL A 580 -24.08 22.88 -6.60
C VAL A 580 -22.91 23.85 -6.53
N GLY A 581 -22.71 24.69 -7.56
CA GLY A 581 -21.59 25.63 -7.61
C GLY A 581 -20.25 24.90 -7.46
N ASP A 582 -19.53 25.18 -6.39
CA ASP A 582 -18.22 24.58 -6.09
C ASP A 582 -18.29 23.34 -5.17
N MET A 583 -19.49 22.90 -4.77
CA MET A 583 -19.73 21.75 -3.88
C MET A 583 -19.83 20.42 -4.66
N ILE A 584 -18.73 20.01 -5.31
CA ILE A 584 -18.67 18.85 -6.22
C ILE A 584 -18.14 17.55 -5.56
N GLY A 585 -17.98 17.52 -4.25
CA GLY A 585 -17.32 16.44 -3.49
C GLY A 585 -18.00 15.07 -3.55
N THR A 586 -19.26 15.01 -3.96
CA THR A 586 -20.00 13.75 -4.16
C THR A 586 -19.33 12.83 -5.18
N LEU A 587 -18.62 13.40 -6.18
CA LEU A 587 -17.85 12.65 -7.18
C LEU A 587 -16.83 11.71 -6.54
N ILE A 588 -16.10 12.23 -5.55
CA ILE A 588 -15.04 11.52 -4.84
C ILE A 588 -15.62 10.37 -4.01
N SER A 589 -16.75 10.62 -3.36
CA SER A 589 -17.40 9.65 -2.49
C SER A 589 -17.95 8.44 -3.25
N MET A 590 -18.44 8.64 -4.47
CA MET A 590 -19.03 7.56 -5.28
C MET A 590 -17.97 6.58 -5.83
N GLU A 591 -16.78 7.07 -6.19
CA GLU A 591 -15.70 6.22 -6.71
C GLU A 591 -15.17 5.25 -5.64
N LEU A 592 -14.97 5.75 -4.41
CA LEU A 592 -14.42 4.99 -3.28
C LEU A 592 -15.31 3.81 -2.83
N ALA A 593 -16.60 3.84 -3.15
CA ALA A 593 -17.59 2.88 -2.68
C ALA A 593 -17.67 1.56 -3.47
N SER A 594 -16.90 1.41 -4.55
CA SER A 594 -17.16 0.46 -5.65
C SER A 594 -16.25 -0.78 -5.75
N TRP A 595 -15.35 -1.03 -4.78
CA TRP A 595 -14.32 -2.07 -4.88
C TRP A 595 -14.87 -3.52 -4.94
N ARG A 596 -14.28 -4.39 -5.78
CA ARG A 596 -14.74 -5.77 -6.10
C ARG A 596 -13.59 -6.79 -6.19
N PRO A 597 -13.83 -8.11 -5.98
CA PRO A 597 -12.85 -9.17 -6.21
C PRO A 597 -12.31 -9.25 -7.65
N GLU A 598 -13.13 -8.85 -8.64
CA GLU A 598 -12.70 -8.76 -10.04
C GLU A 598 -11.57 -7.73 -10.25
N SER A 599 -11.40 -6.77 -9.33
CA SER A 599 -10.25 -5.85 -9.33
C SER A 599 -8.93 -6.55 -8.95
N ALA A 600 -8.98 -7.67 -8.23
CA ALA A 600 -7.77 -8.46 -7.96
C ALA A 600 -7.20 -9.08 -9.24
N SER A 601 -8.04 -9.37 -10.25
CA SER A 601 -7.59 -9.81 -11.58
C SER A 601 -6.84 -8.72 -12.38
N GLN A 602 -6.87 -7.47 -11.89
CA GLN A 602 -6.07 -6.37 -12.44
C GLN A 602 -4.65 -6.34 -11.84
N HIS A 603 -4.44 -7.02 -10.71
CA HIS A 603 -3.19 -7.12 -9.97
C HIS A 603 -2.85 -8.59 -9.69
N CYS A 604 -2.91 -9.48 -10.70
CA CYS A 604 -2.64 -10.90 -10.46
C CYS A 604 -1.23 -11.10 -9.92
N SER A 605 -0.25 -10.25 -10.25
CA SER A 605 1.09 -10.28 -9.65
C SER A 605 1.07 -10.31 -8.11
N ASN A 606 0.05 -9.74 -7.46
CA ASN A 606 -0.07 -9.73 -6.00
C ASN A 606 -0.71 -11.00 -5.42
N ILE A 607 -1.11 -11.97 -6.24
CA ILE A 607 -1.71 -13.24 -5.82
C ILE A 607 -0.61 -14.29 -5.64
N SER A 608 -0.58 -14.95 -4.48
CA SER A 608 0.32 -16.08 -4.26
C SER A 608 -0.04 -17.26 -5.19
N ASN A 609 0.98 -17.93 -5.73
CA ASN A 609 0.80 -19.17 -6.50
C ASN A 609 1.24 -20.43 -5.74
N THR A 610 1.82 -20.24 -4.56
CA THR A 610 2.50 -21.30 -3.82
C THR A 610 1.51 -21.88 -2.82
N PRO A 611 1.04 -23.12 -3.01
CA PRO A 611 0.15 -23.75 -2.05
C PRO A 611 0.87 -23.97 -0.71
N LEU A 612 0.12 -23.99 0.38
CA LEU A 612 0.67 -24.33 1.69
C LEU A 612 1.24 -25.75 1.66
N THR A 613 2.55 -25.86 1.83
CA THR A 613 3.26 -27.15 1.78
C THR A 613 2.90 -27.97 3.02
N PRO A 614 2.32 -29.18 2.88
CA PRO A 614 2.02 -30.04 4.02
C PRO A 614 3.32 -30.47 4.69
N ARG A 615 3.48 -30.13 5.97
CA ARG A 615 4.66 -30.55 6.74
C ARG A 615 4.50 -31.96 7.32
N PRO A 616 5.56 -32.78 7.34
CA PRO A 616 5.55 -34.06 8.06
C PRO A 616 5.29 -33.84 9.56
N LEU A 617 4.57 -34.78 10.20
CA LEU A 617 4.42 -34.79 11.65
C LEU A 617 5.80 -35.02 12.29
N ALA A 618 6.21 -34.15 13.21
CA ALA A 618 7.42 -34.35 13.99
C ALA A 618 7.27 -35.64 14.81
N SER A 619 8.00 -36.69 14.44
CA SER A 619 7.84 -38.02 15.05
C SER A 619 8.77 -38.26 16.25
N ASN A 620 9.33 -37.19 16.84
CA ASN A 620 10.25 -37.28 17.97
C ASN A 620 9.55 -36.87 19.27
N GLN A 621 9.30 -37.86 20.15
CA GLN A 621 8.69 -37.70 21.49
C GLN A 621 9.40 -36.66 22.40
N ALA A 622 10.64 -36.27 22.07
CA ALA A 622 11.41 -35.26 22.81
C ALA A 622 11.10 -33.81 22.39
N THR A 623 10.78 -33.57 21.10
CA THR A 623 10.45 -32.23 20.56
C THR A 623 8.99 -31.85 20.74
N ASP A 624 8.11 -32.83 20.95
CA ASP A 624 6.66 -32.64 21.21
C ASP A 624 6.37 -31.88 22.51
N LYS A 625 7.39 -31.62 23.34
CA LYS A 625 7.28 -30.85 24.59
C LYS A 625 7.65 -29.38 24.45
N LEU A 626 8.21 -28.95 23.32
CA LEU A 626 8.61 -27.56 23.11
C LEU A 626 7.44 -26.72 22.55
N PRO A 627 7.30 -25.45 22.96
CA PRO A 627 6.29 -24.54 22.42
C PRO A 627 6.40 -24.41 20.89
N PRO A 628 5.29 -24.53 20.13
CA PRO A 628 5.26 -24.08 18.74
C PRO A 628 5.42 -22.55 18.68
N LEU A 629 5.87 -22.04 17.53
CA LEU A 629 6.17 -20.62 17.37
C LEU A 629 5.34 -19.98 16.24
N LEU A 630 4.74 -18.84 16.56
CA LEU A 630 4.14 -17.89 15.63
C LEU A 630 5.07 -16.68 15.50
N LEU A 631 5.40 -16.30 14.27
CA LEU A 631 6.15 -15.06 13.99
C LEU A 631 5.17 -13.96 13.61
N CYS A 632 5.03 -12.95 14.46
CA CYS A 632 4.27 -11.76 14.12
C CYS A 632 5.25 -10.72 13.56
N HIS A 633 5.39 -10.76 12.24
CA HIS A 633 6.31 -9.94 11.47
C HIS A 633 5.81 -8.50 11.41
N ASP A 634 6.51 -7.63 12.12
CA ASP A 634 6.43 -6.18 12.02
C ASP A 634 7.82 -5.70 11.62
N TYR A 635 7.95 -5.18 10.41
CA TYR A 635 9.19 -4.65 9.86
C TYR A 635 8.97 -3.20 9.44
N LYS A 636 9.54 -2.26 10.20
CA LYS A 636 9.37 -0.80 10.01
C LYS A 636 7.90 -0.35 9.93
N GLY A 637 6.97 -1.06 10.57
CA GLY A 637 5.57 -0.66 10.69
C GLY A 637 4.71 -0.74 9.43
N SER A 638 5.24 -1.19 8.28
CA SER A 638 4.45 -1.29 7.04
C SER A 638 5.14 -2.07 5.90
N TYR A 639 4.47 -2.11 4.75
CA TYR A 639 4.97 -2.65 3.49
C TYR A 639 6.26 -1.98 3.03
N HIS A 640 7.25 -2.79 2.68
CA HIS A 640 8.54 -2.31 2.18
C HIS A 640 8.70 -2.53 0.66
N PRO A 641 9.37 -1.63 -0.09
CA PRO A 641 9.56 -1.79 -1.54
C PRO A 641 10.24 -3.11 -1.96
N THR A 642 11.06 -3.71 -1.10
CA THR A 642 11.71 -5.01 -1.34
C THR A 642 10.74 -6.19 -1.31
N GLU A 643 9.50 -5.96 -0.89
CA GLU A 643 8.41 -6.95 -0.80
C GLU A 643 7.48 -6.88 -2.01
N ALA A 644 7.83 -6.07 -3.02
CA ALA A 644 7.10 -5.98 -4.27
C ALA A 644 6.97 -7.36 -4.94
N SER A 645 5.80 -7.64 -5.50
CA SER A 645 5.47 -8.93 -6.12
C SER A 645 6.33 -9.31 -7.32
N GLN A 646 6.95 -8.34 -7.97
CA GLN A 646 7.87 -8.52 -9.09
C GLN A 646 9.35 -8.44 -8.67
N GLY A 647 9.62 -8.24 -7.38
CA GLY A 647 10.95 -7.97 -6.85
C GLY A 647 11.52 -6.62 -7.32
N GLN A 648 12.76 -6.39 -6.94
CA GLN A 648 13.55 -5.24 -7.37
C GLN A 648 14.83 -5.74 -8.03
N PHE A 649 15.15 -5.19 -9.20
CA PHE A 649 16.35 -5.50 -9.97
C PHE A 649 17.13 -4.20 -10.21
N ASN A 650 18.44 -4.30 -10.45
CA ASN A 650 19.35 -3.15 -10.54
C ASN A 650 19.41 -2.30 -9.26
N THR A 651 19.30 -2.93 -8.10
CA THR A 651 19.33 -2.21 -6.81
C THR A 651 20.75 -1.83 -6.43
N VAL A 652 20.93 -0.63 -5.85
CA VAL A 652 22.24 -0.16 -5.34
C VAL A 652 22.60 -0.83 -4.00
N SER A 653 21.60 -1.32 -3.27
CA SER A 653 21.78 -2.05 -2.00
C SER A 653 21.76 -3.56 -2.23
N ASN A 654 22.77 -4.24 -1.69
CA ASN A 654 22.89 -5.71 -1.67
C ASN A 654 22.30 -6.34 -0.40
N ALA A 655 21.73 -5.53 0.50
CA ALA A 655 21.30 -5.98 1.82
C ALA A 655 19.77 -5.83 1.93
N ALA A 656 19.09 -6.96 2.15
CA ALA A 656 17.65 -7.03 2.39
C ALA A 656 17.36 -7.86 3.65
N TYR A 657 16.33 -7.49 4.39
CA TYR A 657 15.85 -8.33 5.48
C TYR A 657 15.15 -9.57 4.92
N THR A 658 15.60 -10.75 5.34
CA THR A 658 15.04 -12.05 4.95
C THR A 658 14.81 -12.89 6.20
N ALA A 659 13.67 -13.58 6.29
CA ALA A 659 13.42 -14.49 7.41
C ALA A 659 14.16 -15.81 7.18
N GLU A 660 15.31 -16.02 7.81
CA GLU A 660 16.14 -17.21 7.56
C GLU A 660 15.72 -18.44 8.40
N HIS A 661 15.01 -18.21 9.50
CA HIS A 661 14.73 -19.24 10.52
C HIS A 661 13.27 -19.70 10.51
N LEU A 662 12.64 -19.71 9.34
CA LEU A 662 11.23 -20.13 9.16
C LEU A 662 10.97 -21.60 9.58
N SER A 663 12.00 -22.45 9.62
CA SER A 663 11.91 -23.83 10.13
C SER A 663 11.60 -23.92 11.63
N LEU A 664 11.70 -22.82 12.39
CA LEU A 664 11.37 -22.77 13.81
C LEU A 664 9.90 -22.42 14.07
N ALA A 665 9.17 -21.96 13.05
CA ALA A 665 7.82 -21.44 13.21
C ALA A 665 6.80 -22.24 12.41
N SER A 666 5.57 -22.32 12.92
CA SER A 666 4.42 -22.94 12.25
C SER A 666 3.45 -21.92 11.66
N HIS A 667 3.46 -20.68 12.19
CA HIS A 667 2.60 -19.60 11.75
C HIS A 667 3.43 -18.33 11.52
N PHE A 668 3.01 -17.55 10.54
CA PHE A 668 3.54 -16.25 10.21
C PHE A 668 2.37 -15.27 10.09
N CYS A 669 2.38 -14.22 10.89
CA CYS A 669 1.40 -13.13 10.82
C CYS A 669 2.12 -11.91 10.25
N TYR A 670 1.66 -11.42 9.10
CA TYR A 670 2.16 -10.18 8.53
C TYR A 670 1.41 -9.01 9.18
N PHE A 671 2.09 -8.29 10.05
CA PHE A 671 1.55 -7.21 10.86
C PHE A 671 1.90 -5.85 10.28
N SER A 672 0.92 -4.95 10.25
CA SER A 672 1.16 -3.53 10.03
C SER A 672 0.07 -2.72 10.72
N HIS A 673 0.30 -1.44 10.95
CA HIS A 673 -0.67 -0.51 11.55
C HIS A 673 -1.77 -0.05 10.57
N LYS A 674 -2.13 -0.90 9.60
CA LYS A 674 -3.23 -0.64 8.67
C LYS A 674 -4.47 -1.38 9.15
N ARG A 675 -5.64 -0.83 8.88
CA ARG A 675 -6.92 -1.44 9.26
C ARG A 675 -7.09 -2.85 8.71
N VAL A 676 -6.78 -3.04 7.42
CA VAL A 676 -6.75 -4.35 6.75
C VAL A 676 -5.38 -4.52 6.11
N THR A 677 -4.64 -5.53 6.57
CA THR A 677 -3.31 -5.86 6.07
C THR A 677 -3.34 -7.19 5.33
N ILE A 678 -3.16 -7.12 4.01
CA ILE A 678 -3.02 -8.29 3.14
C ILE A 678 -1.52 -8.63 3.05
N PRO A 679 -1.06 -9.83 3.42
CA PRO A 679 0.34 -10.21 3.30
C PRO A 679 0.82 -10.11 1.84
N PRO A 680 2.03 -9.58 1.57
CA PRO A 680 2.59 -9.57 0.21
C PRO A 680 2.77 -10.98 -0.36
N ALA A 681 2.49 -11.17 -1.65
CA ALA A 681 2.69 -12.47 -2.31
C ALA A 681 4.08 -13.09 -2.11
N PRO A 682 5.20 -12.34 -2.14
CA PRO A 682 6.52 -12.90 -1.84
C PRO A 682 6.62 -13.54 -0.44
N TRP A 683 6.01 -12.91 0.57
CA TRP A 683 5.94 -13.44 1.94
C TRP A 683 5.06 -14.68 2.02
N ILE A 684 3.89 -14.66 1.37
CA ILE A 684 3.00 -15.83 1.31
C ILE A 684 3.75 -17.00 0.68
N ASN A 685 4.39 -16.78 -0.48
CA ASN A 685 5.09 -17.82 -1.22
C ASN A 685 6.21 -18.46 -0.41
N VAL A 686 7.05 -17.66 0.25
CA VAL A 686 8.17 -18.20 1.03
C VAL A 686 7.70 -18.93 2.29
N CYS A 687 6.69 -18.41 2.97
CA CYS A 687 6.11 -19.04 4.15
C CYS A 687 5.41 -20.36 3.80
N HIS A 688 4.59 -20.37 2.75
CA HIS A 688 3.91 -21.57 2.27
C HIS A 688 4.87 -22.64 1.75
N ARG A 689 5.96 -22.25 1.07
CA ARG A 689 7.05 -23.17 0.68
C ARG A 689 7.72 -23.80 1.89
N ASN A 690 7.91 -23.01 2.95
CA ASN A 690 8.40 -23.52 4.22
C ASN A 690 7.33 -24.28 5.00
N GLY A 691 6.05 -24.25 4.62
CA GLY A 691 4.93 -24.91 5.31
C GLY A 691 4.36 -24.16 6.52
N LEU A 692 4.55 -22.84 6.58
CA LEU A 692 3.93 -21.97 7.59
C LEU A 692 2.59 -21.48 7.09
N LYS A 693 1.60 -21.46 7.97
CA LYS A 693 0.37 -20.74 7.71
C LYS A 693 0.59 -19.23 7.78
N VAL A 694 -0.02 -18.49 6.88
CA VAL A 694 0.15 -17.04 6.75
C VAL A 694 -1.13 -16.31 7.11
N LEU A 695 -1.03 -15.38 8.06
CA LEU A 695 -2.14 -14.56 8.53
C LEU A 695 -1.94 -13.11 8.09
N GLY A 696 -3.01 -12.48 7.59
CA GLY A 696 -3.13 -11.04 7.53
C GLY A 696 -3.49 -10.45 8.90
N THR A 697 -3.56 -9.13 8.98
CA THR A 697 -3.95 -8.42 10.21
C THR A 697 -5.19 -7.57 9.96
N PHE A 698 -6.19 -7.66 10.84
CA PHE A 698 -7.30 -6.72 10.92
C PHE A 698 -7.22 -5.97 12.25
N LEU A 699 -7.03 -4.66 12.18
CA LEU A 699 -6.72 -3.81 13.34
C LEU A 699 -7.75 -2.69 13.50
N LEU A 700 -8.25 -2.49 14.72
CA LEU A 700 -9.06 -1.34 15.12
C LEU A 700 -8.36 -0.62 16.29
N GLU A 701 -7.61 0.45 16.01
CA GLU A 701 -6.69 1.11 16.96
C GLU A 701 -7.23 2.44 17.51
N HIS A 702 -7.97 3.19 16.71
CA HIS A 702 -8.32 4.57 17.01
C HIS A 702 -9.78 4.72 17.43
N ALA A 703 -10.07 5.73 18.25
CA ALA A 703 -11.44 6.01 18.70
C ALA A 703 -12.41 6.34 17.55
N GLU A 704 -11.88 6.83 16.43
CA GLU A 704 -12.62 7.12 15.20
C GLU A 704 -13.06 5.84 14.47
N ASP A 705 -12.34 4.72 14.67
CA ASP A 705 -12.71 3.40 14.12
C ASP A 705 -14.03 2.86 14.69
N ALA A 706 -14.52 3.43 15.79
CA ALA A 706 -15.77 3.01 16.42
C ALA A 706 -16.97 3.20 15.49
N GLN A 707 -17.02 4.27 14.68
CA GLN A 707 -18.12 4.48 13.73
C GLN A 707 -18.13 3.40 12.64
N ASP A 708 -16.96 2.99 12.16
CA ASP A 708 -16.81 1.96 11.13
C ASP A 708 -17.04 0.54 11.69
N ALA A 709 -16.64 0.30 12.95
CA ALA A 709 -16.86 -0.96 13.65
C ALA A 709 -18.36 -1.27 13.88
N SER A 710 -19.25 -0.28 13.76
CA SER A 710 -20.71 -0.51 13.80
C SER A 710 -21.19 -1.46 12.69
N ARG A 711 -20.44 -1.53 11.58
CA ARG A 711 -20.74 -2.36 10.41
C ARG A 711 -20.14 -3.77 10.48
N LEU A 712 -19.25 -4.02 11.44
CA LEU A 712 -18.55 -5.30 11.61
C LEU A 712 -19.54 -6.47 11.71
N PHE A 713 -20.68 -6.22 12.37
CA PHE A 713 -21.71 -7.20 12.64
C PHE A 713 -22.93 -7.11 11.70
N GLU A 714 -22.85 -6.35 10.61
CA GLU A 714 -23.88 -6.34 9.56
C GLU A 714 -24.03 -7.74 8.96
N ARG A 715 -25.29 -8.19 8.88
CA ARG A 715 -25.64 -9.49 8.31
C ARG A 715 -26.21 -9.33 6.90
N GLY A 716 -25.86 -10.28 6.04
CA GLY A 716 -26.43 -10.42 4.71
C GLY A 716 -27.79 -11.09 4.73
N SER A 717 -28.33 -11.35 3.53
CA SER A 717 -29.63 -11.98 3.35
C SER A 717 -29.69 -13.43 3.80
N GLU A 718 -28.55 -14.13 3.85
CA GLU A 718 -28.44 -15.52 4.31
C GLU A 718 -28.07 -15.60 5.80
N GLY A 719 -27.97 -14.45 6.47
CA GLY A 719 -27.59 -14.35 7.88
C GLY A 719 -26.08 -14.42 8.10
N GLU A 720 -25.25 -14.51 7.08
CA GLU A 720 -23.80 -14.42 7.13
C GLU A 720 -23.33 -13.02 7.54
N PHE A 721 -22.17 -12.89 8.18
CA PHE A 721 -21.60 -11.57 8.40
C PHE A 721 -20.94 -11.07 7.12
N LEU A 722 -21.39 -9.90 6.61
CA LEU A 722 -20.91 -9.36 5.34
C LEU A 722 -19.41 -9.09 5.40
N PHE A 723 -18.95 -8.47 6.49
CA PHE A 723 -17.54 -8.13 6.67
C PHE A 723 -16.65 -9.36 6.84
N ALA A 724 -17.11 -10.35 7.63
CA ALA A 724 -16.43 -11.64 7.77
C ALA A 724 -16.24 -12.31 6.40
N THR A 725 -17.31 -12.34 5.61
CA THR A 725 -17.32 -12.93 4.27
C THR A 725 -16.32 -12.23 3.34
N GLN A 726 -16.17 -10.90 3.44
CA GLN A 726 -15.17 -10.17 2.64
C GLN A 726 -13.73 -10.47 3.09
N LEU A 727 -13.45 -10.53 4.40
CA LEU A 727 -12.13 -10.92 4.91
C LEU A 727 -11.76 -12.35 4.48
N VAL A 728 -12.72 -13.28 4.53
CA VAL A 728 -12.55 -14.65 4.02
C VAL A 728 -12.25 -14.66 2.53
N ARG A 729 -13.00 -13.87 1.74
CA ARG A 729 -12.78 -13.74 0.29
C ARG A 729 -11.41 -13.18 -0.03
N LEU A 730 -10.93 -12.17 0.70
CA LEU A 730 -9.58 -11.62 0.55
C LEU A 730 -8.51 -12.70 0.80
N ALA A 731 -8.60 -13.42 1.92
CA ALA A 731 -7.69 -14.51 2.26
C ALA A 731 -7.62 -15.56 1.13
N LYS A 732 -8.78 -16.05 0.67
CA LYS A 732 -8.87 -17.03 -0.42
C LYS A 732 -8.38 -16.50 -1.76
N THR A 733 -8.61 -15.22 -2.07
CA THR A 733 -8.23 -14.62 -3.36
C THR A 733 -6.74 -14.39 -3.48
N TYR A 734 -6.11 -13.88 -2.41
CA TYR A 734 -4.67 -13.60 -2.39
C TYR A 734 -3.83 -14.82 -1.98
N GLY A 735 -4.49 -15.86 -1.45
CA GLY A 735 -3.90 -17.16 -1.18
C GLY A 735 -3.21 -17.25 0.19
N PHE A 736 -3.71 -16.58 1.23
CA PHE A 736 -3.23 -16.72 2.61
C PHE A 736 -4.30 -17.33 3.52
N ASP A 737 -3.91 -17.83 4.70
CA ASP A 737 -4.69 -18.80 5.47
C ASP A 737 -5.68 -18.19 6.48
N GLY A 738 -5.55 -16.92 6.84
CA GLY A 738 -6.37 -16.36 7.89
C GLY A 738 -6.02 -14.96 8.36
N TRP A 739 -6.53 -14.60 9.54
CA TRP A 739 -6.42 -13.25 10.10
C TRP A 739 -6.06 -13.27 11.59
N LEU A 740 -5.14 -12.39 11.99
CA LEU A 740 -5.05 -11.87 13.35
C LEU A 740 -6.04 -10.71 13.50
N LEU A 741 -7.01 -10.84 14.40
CA LEU A 741 -7.94 -9.77 14.73
C LEU A 741 -7.46 -9.05 15.98
N ASN A 742 -7.08 -7.79 15.84
CA ASN A 742 -6.66 -6.94 16.95
C ASN A 742 -7.65 -5.78 17.14
N PHE A 743 -8.42 -5.84 18.22
CA PHE A 743 -9.38 -4.81 18.59
C PHE A 743 -8.86 -4.00 19.79
N GLU A 744 -8.14 -2.93 19.49
CA GLU A 744 -7.56 -1.97 20.45
C GLU A 744 -8.50 -0.78 20.71
N SER A 745 -9.76 -0.86 20.26
CA SER A 745 -10.80 0.14 20.47
C SER A 745 -12.15 -0.51 20.80
N ARG A 746 -13.08 0.27 21.38
CA ARG A 746 -14.42 -0.21 21.72
C ARG A 746 -15.28 -0.33 20.47
N ILE A 747 -16.12 -1.36 20.41
CA ILE A 747 -17.03 -1.58 19.28
C ILE A 747 -18.43 -1.10 19.66
N PRO A 748 -19.06 -0.17 18.91
CA PRO A 748 -20.45 0.21 19.16
C PRO A 748 -21.42 -0.94 18.92
N GLY A 749 -22.46 -1.02 19.76
CA GLY A 749 -23.44 -2.12 19.68
C GLY A 749 -22.87 -3.50 20.07
N PHE A 750 -21.67 -3.55 20.65
CA PHE A 750 -20.98 -4.79 21.01
C PHE A 750 -21.83 -5.67 21.94
N ARG A 751 -21.86 -6.95 21.59
CA ARG A 751 -22.27 -8.03 22.47
C ARG A 751 -21.24 -9.15 22.37
N PRO A 752 -20.81 -9.74 23.50
CA PRO A 752 -19.86 -10.87 23.47
C PRO A 752 -20.31 -12.03 22.60
N SER A 753 -21.62 -12.31 22.56
CA SER A 753 -22.18 -13.37 21.71
C SER A 753 -22.03 -13.06 20.22
N LEU A 754 -22.21 -11.79 19.84
CA LEU A 754 -22.15 -11.35 18.45
C LEU A 754 -20.71 -11.42 17.91
N LEU A 755 -19.73 -11.02 18.72
CA LEU A 755 -18.32 -11.21 18.38
C LEU A 755 -17.96 -12.71 18.29
N GLN A 756 -18.44 -13.55 19.20
CA GLN A 756 -18.22 -15.00 19.10
C GLN A 756 -18.85 -15.61 17.84
N GLU A 757 -20.05 -15.19 17.47
CA GLU A 757 -20.71 -15.60 16.23
C GLU A 757 -19.91 -15.15 15.01
N PHE A 758 -19.39 -13.93 15.01
CA PHE A 758 -18.53 -13.40 13.94
C PHE A 758 -17.25 -14.23 13.77
N LEU A 759 -16.56 -14.53 14.88
CA LEU A 759 -15.36 -15.39 14.88
C LEU A 759 -15.67 -16.81 14.38
N LYS A 760 -16.80 -17.38 14.82
CA LYS A 760 -17.27 -18.70 14.39
C LYS A 760 -17.64 -18.73 12.92
N ASP A 761 -18.26 -17.68 12.39
CA ASP A 761 -18.61 -17.56 10.97
C ASP A 761 -17.35 -17.55 10.10
N MET A 762 -16.37 -16.68 10.41
CA MET A 762 -15.08 -16.66 9.72
C MET A 762 -14.40 -18.04 9.74
N LYS A 763 -14.30 -18.66 10.92
CA LYS A 763 -13.73 -20.00 11.09
C LYS A 763 -14.50 -21.07 10.32
N GLY A 764 -15.84 -21.02 10.35
CA GLY A 764 -16.73 -21.93 9.65
C GLY A 764 -16.62 -21.86 8.12
N GLN A 765 -16.19 -20.70 7.59
CA GLN A 765 -15.91 -20.52 6.16
C GLN A 765 -14.53 -21.03 5.73
N GLY A 766 -13.75 -21.64 6.64
CA GLY A 766 -12.53 -22.39 6.33
C GLY A 766 -11.25 -21.56 6.35
N ILE A 767 -11.19 -20.48 7.14
CA ILE A 767 -9.97 -19.72 7.39
C ILE A 767 -9.59 -19.76 8.87
N GLU A 768 -8.31 -19.51 9.15
CA GLU A 768 -7.81 -19.37 10.51
C GLU A 768 -8.07 -17.97 11.06
N VAL A 769 -8.41 -17.90 12.34
CA VAL A 769 -8.69 -16.63 13.02
C VAL A 769 -8.05 -16.66 14.39
N ILE A 770 -7.05 -15.80 14.61
CA ILE A 770 -6.41 -15.61 15.90
C ILE A 770 -6.92 -14.30 16.49
N TYR A 771 -7.39 -14.34 17.73
CA TYR A 771 -7.87 -13.16 18.45
C TYR A 771 -6.75 -12.58 19.33
N TYR A 772 -6.51 -11.28 19.26
CA TYR A 772 -5.55 -10.62 20.15
C TYR A 772 -6.19 -10.21 21.48
N ASP A 773 -5.47 -10.41 22.58
CA ASP A 773 -5.87 -10.08 23.95
C ASP A 773 -5.90 -8.57 24.21
N ALA A 774 -6.86 -7.86 23.63
CA ALA A 774 -7.09 -6.43 23.84
C ALA A 774 -8.54 -6.17 24.31
N LEU A 775 -9.53 -6.29 23.41
CA LEU A 775 -10.94 -6.07 23.75
C LEU A 775 -11.52 -7.26 24.54
N THR A 776 -12.10 -6.97 25.70
CA THR A 776 -12.73 -7.96 26.60
C THR A 776 -14.23 -8.11 26.34
N VAL A 777 -14.85 -9.12 26.96
CA VAL A 777 -16.32 -9.31 26.97
C VAL A 777 -17.10 -8.12 27.57
N LEU A 778 -16.43 -7.17 28.21
CA LEU A 778 -17.05 -5.95 28.74
C LEU A 778 -17.04 -4.79 27.73
N ASN A 779 -16.59 -5.03 26.49
CA ASN A 779 -16.33 -3.98 25.49
C ASN A 779 -15.30 -2.95 25.97
N LEU A 780 -14.34 -3.40 26.77
CA LEU A 780 -13.25 -2.58 27.29
C LEU A 780 -11.92 -3.15 26.79
N VAL A 781 -11.09 -2.27 26.24
CA VAL A 781 -9.70 -2.57 25.89
C VAL A 781 -8.93 -2.68 27.19
N HIS A 782 -8.57 -3.91 27.55
CA HIS A 782 -7.90 -4.23 28.79
C HIS A 782 -7.14 -5.55 28.63
N TYR A 783 -5.85 -5.43 28.34
CA TYR A 783 -4.95 -6.56 28.15
C TYR A 783 -4.91 -7.45 29.39
N GLN A 784 -5.31 -8.71 29.25
CA GLN A 784 -5.30 -9.66 30.35
C GLN A 784 -3.91 -10.25 30.59
N ASN A 785 -3.04 -10.19 29.57
CA ASN A 785 -1.72 -10.79 29.54
C ASN A 785 -1.79 -12.31 29.77
N GLY A 786 -2.83 -12.94 29.22
CA GLY A 786 -3.17 -14.33 29.52
C GLY A 786 -4.63 -14.64 29.22
N VAL A 787 -5.04 -15.89 29.44
CA VAL A 787 -6.45 -16.29 29.28
C VAL A 787 -7.16 -16.18 30.63
N THR A 788 -8.21 -15.37 30.68
CA THR A 788 -9.08 -15.17 31.84
C THR A 788 -10.54 -15.32 31.43
N LEU A 789 -11.46 -15.23 32.39
CA LEU A 789 -12.90 -15.23 32.09
C LEU A 789 -13.32 -14.06 31.18
N LEU A 790 -12.50 -13.00 31.07
CA LEU A 790 -12.81 -11.81 30.27
C LEU A 790 -12.48 -11.95 28.78
N ASN A 791 -11.70 -12.96 28.38
CA ASN A 791 -11.33 -13.22 26.97
C ASN A 791 -11.45 -14.70 26.55
N ALA A 792 -11.61 -15.65 27.48
CA ALA A 792 -11.82 -17.07 27.19
C ALA A 792 -13.00 -17.37 26.24
N PRO A 793 -14.11 -16.61 26.23
CA PRO A 793 -15.16 -16.79 25.23
C PRO A 793 -14.68 -16.54 23.79
N MET A 794 -13.74 -15.61 23.58
CA MET A 794 -13.15 -15.36 22.27
C MET A 794 -12.22 -16.50 21.85
N LEU A 795 -11.40 -17.04 22.76
CA LEU A 795 -10.62 -18.26 22.51
C LEU A 795 -11.53 -19.45 22.12
N SER A 796 -12.68 -19.58 22.80
CA SER A 796 -13.65 -20.65 22.51
C SER A 796 -14.27 -20.51 21.11
N ALA A 797 -14.38 -19.29 20.58
CA ALA A 797 -14.96 -19.02 19.25
C ALA A 797 -13.92 -18.97 18.12
N ALA A 798 -12.71 -18.51 18.41
CA ALA A 798 -11.62 -18.36 17.45
C ALA A 798 -10.86 -19.68 17.22
N SER A 799 -9.90 -19.64 16.27
CA SER A 799 -8.93 -20.72 16.08
C SER A 799 -7.86 -20.70 17.17
N GLY A 800 -7.41 -19.52 17.58
CA GLY A 800 -6.54 -19.33 18.73
C GLY A 800 -6.63 -17.94 19.34
N LEU A 801 -5.90 -17.73 20.44
CA LEU A 801 -5.78 -16.43 21.11
C LEU A 801 -4.30 -16.08 21.31
N MET A 802 -3.91 -14.89 20.87
CA MET A 802 -2.58 -14.33 21.10
C MET A 802 -2.64 -13.36 22.27
N THR A 803 -1.85 -13.60 23.32
CA THR A 803 -1.82 -12.73 24.51
C THR A 803 -1.03 -11.45 24.24
N ASN A 804 -1.33 -10.39 24.98
CA ASN A 804 -0.40 -9.27 25.12
C ASN A 804 0.92 -9.72 25.79
N TYR A 805 1.95 -8.88 25.76
CA TYR A 805 3.33 -9.23 26.12
C TYR A 805 3.70 -9.06 27.61
N TRP A 806 2.85 -8.43 28.44
CA TRP A 806 3.20 -8.05 29.82
C TRP A 806 2.99 -9.15 30.88
N TRP A 807 2.98 -10.42 30.48
CA TRP A 807 2.82 -11.52 31.41
C TRP A 807 4.10 -11.85 32.17
N ARG A 808 3.95 -12.63 33.24
CA ARG A 808 5.03 -13.16 34.08
C ARG A 808 4.78 -14.65 34.33
N SER A 809 5.73 -15.34 34.98
CA SER A 809 5.64 -16.80 35.21
C SER A 809 4.31 -17.25 35.83
N GLY A 810 3.79 -16.53 36.83
CA GLY A 810 2.47 -16.81 37.41
C GLY A 810 1.31 -16.67 36.43
N GLY A 811 1.39 -15.74 35.47
CA GLY A 811 0.38 -15.56 34.42
C GLY A 811 0.35 -16.70 33.41
N VAL A 812 1.51 -17.32 33.12
CA VAL A 812 1.58 -18.54 32.28
C VAL A 812 0.85 -19.69 32.95
N LEU A 813 1.07 -19.90 34.25
CA LEU A 813 0.41 -20.96 35.02
C LEU A 813 -1.11 -20.72 35.11
N ALA A 814 -1.53 -19.48 35.39
CA ALA A 814 -2.96 -19.12 35.43
C ALA A 814 -3.64 -19.37 34.07
N THR A 815 -3.00 -18.92 32.98
CA THR A 815 -3.49 -19.13 31.61
C THR A 815 -3.63 -20.61 31.29
N LYS A 816 -2.63 -21.43 31.64
CA LYS A 816 -2.67 -22.88 31.47
C LYS A 816 -3.85 -23.54 32.19
N VAL A 817 -4.16 -23.09 33.41
CA VAL A 817 -5.31 -23.62 34.17
C VAL A 817 -6.62 -23.24 33.49
N VAL A 818 -6.82 -21.97 33.13
CA VAL A 818 -8.08 -21.49 32.52
C VAL A 818 -8.28 -22.09 31.12
N ALA A 819 -7.27 -22.00 30.25
CA ALA A 819 -7.34 -22.56 28.89
C ALA A 819 -7.41 -24.09 28.90
N GLY A 820 -6.75 -24.74 29.87
CA GLY A 820 -6.82 -26.18 30.08
C GLY A 820 -8.22 -26.64 30.52
N ALA A 821 -8.90 -25.88 31.38
CA ALA A 821 -10.25 -26.18 31.83
C ALA A 821 -11.28 -26.17 30.68
N ILE A 822 -11.05 -25.39 29.63
CA ILE A 822 -11.88 -25.38 28.41
C ILE A 822 -11.31 -26.27 27.29
N GLY A 823 -10.21 -26.99 27.52
CA GLY A 823 -9.59 -27.91 26.55
C GLY A 823 -8.97 -27.24 25.33
N ARG A 824 -8.50 -25.99 25.45
CA ARG A 824 -7.98 -25.16 24.34
C ARG A 824 -6.61 -24.55 24.64
N LYS A 825 -5.78 -25.20 25.47
CA LYS A 825 -4.46 -24.65 25.87
C LYS A 825 -3.47 -24.62 24.69
N GLU A 826 -3.54 -25.59 23.78
CA GLU A 826 -2.68 -25.66 22.59
C GLU A 826 -2.97 -24.53 21.58
N ASP A 827 -4.12 -23.86 21.71
CA ASP A 827 -4.56 -22.77 20.85
C ASP A 827 -4.23 -21.38 21.43
N VAL A 828 -3.43 -21.33 22.51
CA VAL A 828 -2.96 -20.10 23.13
C VAL A 828 -1.53 -19.80 22.69
N TRP A 829 -1.33 -18.60 22.16
CA TRP A 829 -0.04 -18.05 21.76
C TRP A 829 0.39 -16.98 22.76
N MET A 830 1.36 -17.29 23.61
CA MET A 830 1.90 -16.34 24.58
C MET A 830 2.79 -15.33 23.85
N GLY A 831 2.33 -14.08 23.77
CA GLY A 831 3.04 -13.02 23.06
C GLY A 831 4.37 -12.64 23.73
N ILE A 832 5.39 -12.36 22.94
CA ILE A 832 6.71 -11.90 23.39
C ILE A 832 7.19 -10.78 22.44
N ASP A 833 7.42 -9.58 22.96
CA ASP A 833 7.90 -8.44 22.16
C ASP A 833 9.43 -8.43 22.06
N CYS A 834 9.95 -8.55 20.84
CA CYS A 834 11.40 -8.53 20.59
C CYS A 834 12.03 -7.16 20.88
N TYR A 835 11.26 -6.07 20.98
CA TYR A 835 11.75 -4.76 21.44
C TYR A 835 11.68 -4.58 22.96
N GLY A 836 11.10 -5.53 23.69
CA GLY A 836 11.14 -5.54 25.15
C GLY A 836 10.15 -4.63 25.85
N ARG A 837 9.16 -4.02 25.18
CA ARG A 837 8.25 -3.03 25.78
C ARG A 837 7.35 -3.68 26.83
N GLY A 838 7.73 -3.56 28.10
CA GLY A 838 7.04 -4.16 29.25
C GLY A 838 7.14 -5.70 29.34
N SER A 839 7.89 -6.31 28.42
CA SER A 839 8.12 -7.75 28.35
C SER A 839 9.15 -8.21 29.36
N MET A 840 9.09 -9.48 29.74
CA MET A 840 10.15 -10.11 30.53
C MET A 840 11.43 -10.24 29.68
N GLY A 841 12.58 -9.90 30.25
CA GLY A 841 13.87 -10.08 29.57
C GLY A 841 14.30 -8.92 28.67
N ASP A 842 13.64 -7.76 28.72
CA ASP A 842 14.03 -6.50 28.07
C ASP A 842 14.18 -6.56 26.53
N GLY A 843 13.69 -7.62 25.86
CA GLY A 843 13.75 -7.78 24.41
C GLY A 843 15.13 -8.15 23.87
N GLY A 844 15.36 -7.96 22.57
CA GLY A 844 16.58 -8.31 21.85
C GLY A 844 17.04 -9.74 22.14
N TYR A 845 18.31 -9.92 22.51
CA TYR A 845 18.84 -11.23 22.92
C TYR A 845 18.23 -11.80 24.20
N GLY A 846 17.56 -10.97 25.01
CA GLY A 846 16.85 -11.38 26.22
C GLY A 846 15.48 -12.01 25.95
N THR A 847 15.00 -11.97 24.71
CA THR A 847 13.79 -12.68 24.21
C THR A 847 13.78 -14.18 24.54
N LYS A 848 14.96 -14.80 24.70
CA LYS A 848 15.09 -16.20 25.15
C LYS A 848 14.54 -16.46 26.55
N ILE A 849 14.53 -15.46 27.43
CA ILE A 849 14.09 -15.59 28.83
C ILE A 849 12.59 -15.94 28.92
N PRO A 850 11.66 -15.17 28.32
CA PRO A 850 10.25 -15.56 28.33
C PRO A 850 10.00 -16.88 27.59
N LEU A 851 10.75 -17.19 26.52
CA LEU A 851 10.67 -18.49 25.85
C LEU A 851 11.05 -19.65 26.78
N GLN A 852 12.11 -19.50 27.59
CA GLN A 852 12.50 -20.48 28.60
C GLN A 852 11.38 -20.69 29.63
N VAL A 853 10.81 -19.60 30.15
CA VAL A 853 9.70 -19.67 31.12
C VAL A 853 8.49 -20.39 30.52
N LEU A 854 8.17 -20.14 29.26
CA LEU A 854 7.09 -20.82 28.55
C LEU A 854 7.39 -22.30 28.33
N ARG A 855 8.61 -22.66 27.95
CA ARG A 855 9.04 -24.05 27.82
C ARG A 855 8.88 -24.83 29.12
N GLU A 856 9.24 -24.23 30.26
CA GLU A 856 9.17 -24.87 31.57
C GLU A 856 7.73 -24.97 32.12
N ASN A 857 6.90 -23.95 31.89
CA ASN A 857 5.61 -23.81 32.57
C ASN A 857 4.38 -23.96 31.65
N GLY A 858 4.53 -23.75 30.34
CA GLY A 858 3.45 -23.60 29.36
C GLY A 858 2.65 -24.87 29.09
N GLY A 859 3.31 -26.04 29.07
CA GLY A 859 2.64 -27.34 28.98
C GLY A 859 1.76 -27.54 27.74
N GLY A 860 2.23 -27.08 26.58
CA GLY A 860 1.59 -27.22 25.26
C GLY A 860 1.19 -25.90 24.60
N MET A 861 1.19 -24.78 25.32
CA MET A 861 0.93 -23.45 24.76
C MET A 861 2.06 -23.01 23.80
N GLY A 862 1.70 -22.25 22.77
CA GLY A 862 2.64 -21.68 21.79
C GLY A 862 3.24 -20.35 22.22
N ALA A 863 4.33 -19.96 21.57
CA ALA A 863 4.95 -18.64 21.67
C ALA A 863 4.58 -17.79 20.44
N ALA A 864 4.30 -16.50 20.63
CA ALA A 864 4.19 -15.55 19.52
C ALA A 864 5.29 -14.49 19.64
N LEU A 865 6.29 -14.53 18.76
CA LEU A 865 7.35 -13.51 18.70
C LEU A 865 6.87 -12.33 17.87
N PHE A 866 6.71 -11.18 18.52
CA PHE A 866 6.34 -9.93 17.89
C PHE A 866 7.57 -9.11 17.50
N ALA A 867 7.54 -8.57 16.28
CA ALA A 867 8.56 -7.70 15.70
C ALA A 867 9.99 -8.29 15.70
N PRO A 868 10.21 -9.52 15.18
CA PRO A 868 11.56 -10.10 15.05
C PRO A 868 12.46 -9.32 14.06
N GLY A 869 11.91 -8.37 13.29
CA GLY A 869 12.66 -7.39 12.49
C GLY A 869 13.64 -6.53 13.30
N TRP A 870 13.56 -6.56 14.63
CA TRP A 870 14.55 -6.00 15.55
C TRP A 870 16.01 -6.32 15.15
N THR A 871 16.29 -7.55 14.69
CA THR A 871 17.64 -7.96 14.29
C THR A 871 18.21 -7.16 13.12
N TRP A 872 17.33 -6.59 12.29
CA TRP A 872 17.70 -5.71 11.20
C TRP A 872 17.62 -4.24 11.60
N GLU A 873 16.46 -3.82 12.12
CA GLU A 873 16.12 -2.42 12.38
C GLU A 873 16.99 -1.79 13.45
N ASN A 874 17.30 -2.52 14.53
CA ASN A 874 18.11 -2.00 15.62
C ASN A 874 19.58 -1.75 15.21
N PHE A 875 20.03 -2.36 14.11
CA PHE A 875 21.42 -2.31 13.67
C PHE A 875 21.59 -1.68 12.27
N ASP A 876 20.51 -1.16 11.67
CA ASP A 876 20.49 -0.67 10.28
C ASP A 876 21.08 -1.70 9.28
N GLY A 877 20.85 -2.99 9.52
CA GLY A 877 21.39 -4.09 8.71
C GLY A 877 22.90 -4.36 8.87
N LYS A 878 23.62 -3.63 9.74
CA LYS A 878 25.05 -3.87 9.99
C LYS A 878 25.24 -5.19 10.73
N ASP A 879 26.24 -5.96 10.29
CA ASP A 879 26.56 -7.30 10.82
C ASP A 879 25.33 -8.23 10.91
N PHE A 880 24.35 -8.06 10.01
CA PHE A 880 23.05 -8.73 10.08
C PHE A 880 23.19 -10.23 10.32
N GLU A 881 24.06 -10.92 9.57
CA GLU A 881 24.25 -12.38 9.73
C GLU A 881 24.68 -12.79 11.13
N LYS A 882 25.55 -12.00 11.77
CA LYS A 882 26.04 -12.28 13.11
C LYS A 882 24.95 -12.00 14.15
N VAL A 883 24.19 -10.93 13.97
CA VAL A 883 23.06 -10.56 14.84
C VAL A 883 21.95 -11.60 14.74
N GLU A 884 21.54 -11.94 13.52
CA GLU A 884 20.50 -12.91 13.19
C GLU A 884 20.84 -14.29 13.79
N LYS A 885 22.03 -14.83 13.48
CA LYS A 885 22.48 -16.12 14.05
C LYS A 885 22.48 -16.13 15.58
N LYS A 886 22.93 -15.04 16.22
CA LYS A 886 22.97 -14.96 17.68
C LYS A 886 21.58 -14.90 18.30
N PHE A 887 20.67 -14.12 17.71
CA PHE A 887 19.29 -13.99 18.18
C PHE A 887 18.55 -15.33 18.05
N TRP A 888 18.57 -15.92 16.85
CA TRP A 888 17.84 -17.14 16.57
C TRP A 888 18.43 -18.39 17.20
N ARG A 889 19.74 -18.43 17.48
CA ARG A 889 20.30 -19.51 18.33
C ARG A 889 19.61 -19.52 19.69
N GLY A 890 19.48 -18.36 20.33
CA GLY A 890 18.78 -18.23 21.61
C GLY A 890 17.29 -18.58 21.55
N VAL A 891 16.61 -18.31 20.43
CA VAL A 891 15.21 -18.73 20.22
C VAL A 891 15.11 -20.25 20.04
N SER A 892 15.96 -20.82 19.20
CA SER A 892 15.90 -22.23 18.77
C SER A 892 16.13 -23.25 19.88
N GLU A 893 16.71 -22.85 21.00
CA GLU A 893 16.89 -23.69 22.21
C GLU A 893 15.57 -23.91 22.97
N HIS A 894 14.54 -23.11 22.70
CA HIS A 894 13.32 -23.06 23.49
C HIS A 894 12.03 -23.34 22.72
N VAL A 895 12.07 -23.42 21.39
CA VAL A 895 10.88 -23.63 20.54
C VAL A 895 10.98 -24.92 19.74
N GLN A 896 9.84 -25.43 19.31
CA GLN A 896 9.76 -26.62 18.46
C GLN A 896 10.41 -26.33 17.10
N ARG A 897 11.28 -27.24 16.66
CA ARG A 897 11.76 -27.28 15.28
C ARG A 897 10.76 -28.03 14.42
N VAL A 898 10.47 -27.52 13.24
CA VAL A 898 9.55 -28.17 12.31
C VAL A 898 10.34 -28.72 11.12
N PRO A 899 10.11 -30.00 10.73
CA PRO A 899 10.77 -30.59 9.58
C PRO A 899 10.56 -29.79 8.28
N SER A 900 11.61 -29.74 7.47
CA SER A 900 11.61 -29.11 6.14
C SER A 900 11.18 -30.09 5.05
N GLY A 901 10.68 -29.57 3.93
CA GLY A 901 10.25 -30.37 2.78
C GLY A 901 8.84 -30.95 2.93
N THR A 902 8.46 -31.80 1.97
CA THR A 902 7.19 -32.56 2.00
C THR A 902 7.43 -33.97 2.52
N LYS A 903 6.35 -34.75 2.61
CA LYS A 903 6.43 -36.19 2.90
C LYS A 903 7.06 -37.01 1.76
N ASP A 904 7.07 -36.48 0.53
CA ASP A 904 7.44 -37.19 -0.70
C ASP A 904 8.74 -36.66 -1.34
N GLY A 905 9.22 -35.46 -0.95
CA GLY A 905 10.42 -34.87 -1.53
C GLY A 905 10.92 -33.60 -0.83
N PHE A 906 12.10 -33.14 -1.27
CA PHE A 906 12.79 -31.98 -0.70
C PHE A 906 13.68 -31.33 -1.76
N TYR A 907 13.69 -30.00 -1.83
CA TYR A 907 14.54 -29.24 -2.74
C TYR A 907 15.07 -27.98 -2.08
N THR A 908 16.34 -27.67 -2.30
CA THR A 908 16.93 -26.37 -1.98
C THR A 908 18.15 -26.07 -2.85
N ASN A 909 18.31 -24.80 -3.20
CA ASN A 909 19.51 -24.22 -3.80
C ASN A 909 20.14 -23.14 -2.88
N PHE A 910 19.80 -23.16 -1.59
CA PHE A 910 20.32 -22.23 -0.58
C PHE A 910 20.07 -20.73 -0.83
N ASN A 911 19.20 -20.39 -1.78
CA ASN A 911 18.95 -19.01 -2.16
C ASN A 911 18.26 -18.24 -1.02
N ARG A 912 18.79 -17.05 -0.69
CA ARG A 912 18.25 -16.18 0.37
C ARG A 912 17.14 -15.25 -0.12
N GLY A 913 16.91 -15.16 -1.43
CA GLY A 913 15.92 -14.24 -2.01
C GLY A 913 16.48 -12.85 -2.36
N PHE A 914 17.80 -12.71 -2.41
CA PHE A 914 18.50 -11.54 -2.98
C PHE A 914 19.89 -11.96 -3.44
N GLY A 915 20.57 -11.13 -4.24
CA GLY A 915 21.99 -11.34 -4.57
C GLY A 915 22.50 -10.46 -5.70
N ASN A 916 23.81 -10.57 -6.00
CA ASN A 916 24.51 -9.72 -6.98
C ASN A 916 24.53 -10.30 -8.40
N GLY A 917 23.65 -11.25 -8.64
CA GLY A 917 23.51 -11.97 -9.89
C GLY A 917 22.59 -13.16 -9.68
N PHE A 918 22.17 -13.78 -10.77
CA PHE A 918 21.32 -14.97 -10.73
C PHE A 918 21.92 -16.05 -11.62
N TRP A 919 22.04 -17.27 -11.12
CA TRP A 919 22.59 -18.42 -11.81
C TRP A 919 21.55 -19.52 -11.98
N THR A 920 21.71 -20.30 -13.04
CA THR A 920 21.00 -21.55 -13.29
C THR A 920 22.01 -22.58 -13.80
N GLU A 921 22.12 -23.72 -13.13
CA GLU A 921 23.04 -24.81 -13.50
C GLU A 921 24.50 -24.32 -13.68
N GLY A 922 24.95 -23.42 -12.81
CA GLY A 922 26.28 -22.80 -12.84
C GLY A 922 26.47 -21.70 -13.88
N ARG A 923 25.47 -21.42 -14.73
CA ARG A 923 25.50 -20.34 -15.73
C ARG A 923 24.80 -19.09 -15.22
N GLN A 924 25.47 -17.95 -15.27
CA GLN A 924 24.90 -16.67 -14.87
C GLN A 924 23.88 -16.17 -15.92
N LEU A 925 22.65 -15.87 -15.48
CA LEU A 925 21.56 -15.28 -16.26
C LEU A 925 21.30 -13.80 -15.93
N CYS A 926 21.65 -13.36 -14.71
CA CYS A 926 21.55 -11.96 -14.29
C CYS A 926 22.90 -11.51 -13.74
N THR A 927 23.39 -10.36 -14.19
CA THR A 927 24.68 -9.77 -13.74
C THR A 927 24.49 -8.64 -12.73
N THR A 928 23.25 -8.26 -12.45
CA THR A 928 22.92 -7.11 -11.61
C THR A 928 22.34 -7.55 -10.28
N SER A 929 22.44 -6.69 -9.27
CA SER A 929 21.84 -6.96 -7.97
C SER A 929 20.31 -7.01 -8.04
N TRP A 930 19.73 -7.92 -7.27
CA TRP A 930 18.30 -8.12 -7.20
C TRP A 930 17.85 -8.53 -5.80
N VAL A 931 16.58 -8.24 -5.48
CA VAL A 931 15.89 -8.64 -4.25
C VAL A 931 14.50 -9.12 -4.62
N HIS A 932 14.18 -10.37 -4.29
CA HIS A 932 12.85 -10.94 -4.43
C HIS A 932 12.65 -12.04 -3.39
N LEU A 933 12.02 -11.72 -2.25
CA LEU A 933 11.88 -12.67 -1.12
C LEU A 933 11.21 -14.00 -1.50
N GLY A 934 10.25 -13.97 -2.44
CA GLY A 934 9.60 -15.18 -2.95
C GLY A 934 10.56 -16.21 -3.59
N LEU A 935 11.79 -15.82 -3.93
CA LEU A 935 12.85 -16.72 -4.43
C LEU A 935 13.65 -17.41 -3.32
N GLN A 936 13.44 -17.07 -2.05
CA GLN A 936 14.14 -17.72 -0.93
C GLN A 936 13.78 -19.22 -0.89
N SER A 937 14.78 -20.09 -0.92
CA SER A 937 14.60 -21.54 -0.83
C SER A 937 14.49 -22.00 0.63
N LEU A 938 14.35 -23.32 0.84
CA LEU A 938 14.48 -23.89 2.18
C LEU A 938 15.91 -23.74 2.68
N LEU A 939 16.15 -22.85 3.65
CA LEU A 939 17.47 -22.66 4.26
C LEU A 939 17.74 -23.73 5.33
N PRO A 940 19.02 -24.05 5.63
CA PRO A 940 19.35 -25.13 6.56
C PRO A 940 18.73 -24.91 7.95
N THR A 941 18.15 -25.98 8.50
CA THR A 941 17.47 -25.98 9.80
C THR A 941 18.45 -25.72 10.96
N TYR A 942 19.68 -26.24 10.86
CA TYR A 942 20.70 -26.11 11.88
C TYR A 942 21.64 -24.96 11.52
N PRO A 943 21.84 -23.94 12.39
CA PRO A 943 22.54 -22.71 12.02
C PRO A 943 24.08 -22.78 12.08
N ASP A 944 24.66 -23.92 12.45
CA ASP A 944 26.07 -24.02 12.84
C ASP A 944 26.91 -24.80 11.82
N ASN A 945 28.19 -24.39 11.72
CA ASN A 945 29.26 -25.05 10.95
C ASN A 945 29.19 -24.96 9.42
N TRP A 946 28.37 -24.04 8.89
CA TRP A 946 28.37 -23.67 7.47
C TRP A 946 28.17 -22.16 7.31
N VAL A 947 28.51 -21.67 6.11
CA VAL A 947 28.36 -20.26 5.73
C VAL A 947 27.66 -20.19 4.37
N LEU A 948 26.67 -19.32 4.21
CA LEU A 948 26.11 -19.04 2.89
C LEU A 948 27.06 -18.11 2.15
N SER A 949 27.46 -18.50 0.95
CA SER A 949 28.43 -17.78 0.12
C SER A 949 27.81 -17.40 -1.22
N ASN A 950 28.24 -16.28 -1.77
CA ASN A 950 27.93 -15.83 -3.12
C ASN A 950 29.14 -15.94 -4.07
N GLU A 951 30.23 -16.56 -3.63
CA GLU A 951 31.48 -16.70 -4.41
C GLU A 951 31.34 -17.69 -5.58
N LYS A 952 30.74 -18.85 -5.31
CA LYS A 952 30.48 -19.90 -6.29
C LYS A 952 29.02 -20.30 -6.20
N VAL A 953 28.23 -20.01 -7.22
CA VAL A 953 26.77 -20.22 -7.22
C VAL A 953 26.38 -21.21 -8.31
N TYR A 954 25.57 -22.21 -7.95
CA TYR A 954 24.99 -23.15 -8.91
C TYR A 954 23.64 -22.66 -9.43
N SER A 955 22.71 -22.35 -8.53
CA SER A 955 21.36 -21.92 -8.84
C SER A 955 20.90 -20.84 -7.86
N GLY A 956 20.20 -19.79 -8.35
CA GLY A 956 19.83 -18.64 -7.52
C GLY A 956 21.00 -17.67 -7.37
N ALA A 957 21.35 -17.27 -6.14
CA ALA A 957 22.45 -16.33 -5.88
C ALA A 957 23.39 -16.74 -4.74
N TRP A 958 23.13 -17.89 -4.12
CA TRP A 958 23.87 -18.34 -2.94
C TRP A 958 24.18 -19.83 -3.05
N SER A 959 25.21 -20.25 -2.36
CA SER A 959 25.58 -21.64 -2.14
C SER A 959 26.00 -21.84 -0.69
N LEU A 960 26.17 -23.08 -0.27
CA LEU A 960 26.64 -23.40 1.08
C LEU A 960 28.15 -23.67 1.06
N SER A 961 28.94 -22.84 1.73
CA SER A 961 30.35 -23.13 2.04
C SER A 961 30.46 -23.94 3.33
N LEU A 962 31.29 -24.97 3.32
CA LEU A 962 31.61 -25.80 4.48
C LEU A 962 33.04 -25.51 4.93
N ASP A 963 33.26 -24.63 5.90
CA ASP A 963 34.62 -24.18 6.23
C ASP A 963 35.36 -25.14 7.18
N SER A 964 34.64 -25.81 8.09
CA SER A 964 35.24 -26.65 9.13
C SER A 964 35.18 -28.15 8.82
N PRO A 965 36.21 -28.94 9.19
CA PRO A 965 36.16 -30.39 9.06
C PRO A 965 35.14 -31.02 10.03
N GLY A 966 34.47 -32.08 9.62
CA GLY A 966 33.51 -32.80 10.44
C GLY A 966 32.19 -33.12 9.75
N THR A 967 31.21 -33.59 10.54
CA THR A 967 29.83 -33.80 10.09
C THR A 967 29.01 -32.55 10.35
N HIS A 968 28.33 -32.08 9.33
CA HIS A 968 27.49 -30.88 9.32
C HIS A 968 26.03 -31.30 9.12
N PRO A 969 25.22 -31.38 10.19
CA PRO A 969 23.79 -31.56 10.03
C PRO A 969 23.21 -30.30 9.39
N LEU A 970 22.42 -30.44 8.33
CA LEU A 970 21.88 -29.32 7.58
C LEU A 970 20.37 -29.19 7.76
N TYR A 971 19.63 -30.27 7.54
CA TYR A 971 18.17 -30.25 7.51
C TYR A 971 17.59 -31.30 8.43
N SER A 972 16.55 -30.92 9.18
CA SER A 972 15.62 -31.87 9.76
C SER A 972 14.51 -32.12 8.75
N LEU A 973 14.22 -33.39 8.47
CA LEU A 973 13.30 -33.86 7.44
C LEU A 973 12.25 -34.82 8.04
N GLY A 974 11.27 -35.20 7.22
CA GLY A 974 10.27 -36.21 7.59
C GLY A 974 9.78 -36.97 6.36
N ILE A 975 10.73 -37.36 5.50
CA ILE A 975 10.44 -37.98 4.19
C ILE A 975 10.38 -39.49 4.37
N LYS A 976 9.26 -40.11 3.95
CA LYS A 976 9.12 -41.56 4.01
C LYS A 976 9.87 -42.20 2.85
N LEU A 977 10.72 -43.18 3.14
CA LEU A 977 11.44 -43.93 2.13
C LEU A 977 10.47 -44.78 1.28
N HIS A 978 10.75 -44.84 -0.02
CA HIS A 978 10.04 -45.65 -1.01
C HIS A 978 11.05 -46.14 -2.07
N PRO A 979 10.82 -47.31 -2.72
CA PRO A 979 11.73 -47.89 -3.71
C PRO A 979 12.21 -46.96 -4.84
N THR A 980 11.51 -45.88 -5.16
CA THR A 980 11.87 -44.99 -6.28
C THR A 980 12.65 -43.75 -5.84
N LEU A 981 12.90 -43.57 -4.55
CA LEU A 981 13.47 -42.33 -4.02
C LEU A 981 14.97 -42.22 -4.32
N VAL A 982 15.41 -41.06 -4.80
CA VAL A 982 16.80 -40.73 -5.10
C VAL A 982 17.16 -39.40 -4.46
N PHE A 983 18.36 -39.34 -3.90
CA PHE A 983 18.95 -38.12 -3.39
C PHE A 983 20.06 -37.63 -4.33
N TYR A 984 19.88 -36.43 -4.87
CA TYR A 984 20.85 -35.69 -5.65
C TYR A 984 21.50 -34.60 -4.80
N TYR A 985 22.81 -34.48 -4.90
CA TYR A 985 23.56 -33.40 -4.29
C TYR A 985 24.60 -32.86 -5.26
N THR A 986 24.60 -31.54 -5.43
CA THR A 986 25.49 -30.84 -6.34
C THR A 986 26.54 -30.08 -5.56
N PHE A 987 27.81 -30.29 -5.88
CA PHE A 987 28.94 -29.70 -5.17
C PHE A 987 30.04 -29.25 -6.13
N GLN A 988 30.87 -28.34 -5.64
CA GLN A 988 32.09 -27.91 -6.31
C GLN A 988 33.21 -27.84 -5.28
N CYS A 989 34.39 -28.33 -5.63
CA CYS A 989 35.55 -28.25 -4.76
C CYS A 989 36.80 -27.78 -5.50
N THR A 990 37.65 -27.05 -4.79
CA THR A 990 38.97 -26.62 -5.27
C THR A 990 40.01 -26.94 -4.21
N TYR A 991 40.96 -27.79 -4.55
CA TYR A 991 42.08 -28.16 -3.68
C TYR A 991 43.36 -28.42 -4.49
N HIS A 992 44.51 -28.27 -3.84
CA HIS A 992 45.82 -28.59 -4.41
C HIS A 992 46.15 -30.08 -4.14
N PRO A 993 46.25 -30.93 -5.18
CA PRO A 993 46.62 -32.33 -5.00
C PRO A 993 48.05 -32.45 -4.47
N THR A 994 48.25 -33.14 -3.36
CA THR A 994 49.60 -33.54 -2.93
C THR A 994 50.01 -34.79 -3.70
N GLN A 995 51.25 -34.85 -4.20
CA GLN A 995 51.77 -36.05 -4.88
C GLN A 995 51.72 -37.25 -3.91
N ASN A 996 51.01 -38.31 -4.30
CA ASN A 996 50.79 -39.58 -3.57
C ASN A 996 49.72 -39.63 -2.45
N ALA A 997 48.78 -38.68 -2.37
CA ALA A 997 47.63 -38.81 -1.47
C ALA A 997 46.38 -39.32 -2.21
N GLU A 998 45.58 -40.18 -1.57
CA GLU A 998 44.24 -40.53 -2.06
C GLU A 998 43.37 -39.27 -2.21
N PRO A 999 42.52 -39.19 -3.25
CA PRO A 999 41.62 -38.06 -3.43
C PRO A 999 40.70 -37.93 -2.20
N PRO A 1000 40.54 -36.71 -1.66
CA PRO A 1000 39.66 -36.48 -0.52
C PRO A 1000 38.21 -36.84 -0.91
N THR A 1001 37.39 -37.34 0.01
CA THR A 1001 36.03 -37.79 -0.31
C THR A 1001 34.96 -36.85 0.26
N ILE A 1002 33.93 -36.45 -0.47
CA ILE A 1002 32.77 -35.83 0.17
C ILE A 1002 31.89 -36.93 0.75
N GLY A 1003 31.43 -36.78 1.99
CA GLY A 1003 30.44 -37.67 2.57
C GLY A 1003 29.07 -37.02 2.62
N VAL A 1004 28.02 -37.76 2.32
CA VAL A 1004 26.64 -37.37 2.69
C VAL A 1004 26.14 -38.32 3.77
N THR A 1005 25.36 -37.78 4.71
CA THR A 1005 24.79 -38.56 5.81
C THR A 1005 23.30 -38.36 5.91
N ILE A 1006 22.58 -39.47 6.08
CA ILE A 1006 21.13 -39.50 6.29
C ILE A 1006 20.88 -40.29 7.58
N LEU A 1007 20.09 -39.73 8.49
CA LEU A 1007 19.64 -40.41 9.69
C LEU A 1007 18.19 -40.84 9.53
N LEU A 1008 17.91 -42.11 9.78
CA LEU A 1008 16.57 -42.66 9.78
C LEU A 1008 15.96 -42.65 11.19
N GLN A 1009 14.63 -42.63 11.26
CA GLN A 1009 13.90 -42.68 12.52
C GLN A 1009 14.21 -43.94 13.36
N SER A 1010 14.65 -45.02 12.72
CA SER A 1010 15.13 -46.25 13.39
C SER A 1010 16.44 -46.05 14.17
N GLY A 1011 17.13 -44.93 13.95
CA GLY A 1011 18.50 -44.68 14.42
C GLY A 1011 19.58 -45.17 13.45
N GLU A 1012 19.20 -45.82 12.35
CA GLU A 1012 20.14 -46.22 11.29
C GLU A 1012 20.70 -44.98 10.59
N LYS A 1013 22.03 -44.98 10.39
CA LYS A 1013 22.75 -43.90 9.72
C LYS A 1013 23.26 -44.41 8.37
N ILE A 1014 22.74 -43.85 7.29
CA ILE A 1014 23.23 -44.08 5.93
C ILE A 1014 24.34 -43.07 5.67
N SER A 1015 25.50 -43.53 5.19
CA SER A 1015 26.60 -42.65 4.80
C SER A 1015 27.20 -43.12 3.49
N ARG A 1016 27.38 -42.19 2.55
CA ARG A 1016 27.97 -42.42 1.23
C ARG A 1016 29.15 -41.47 1.08
N PHE A 1017 30.30 -42.00 0.67
CA PHE A 1017 31.51 -41.21 0.43
C PHE A 1017 31.92 -41.33 -1.03
N GLU A 1018 32.25 -40.21 -1.66
CA GLU A 1018 32.64 -40.15 -3.06
C GLU A 1018 33.93 -39.36 -3.24
N PRO A 1019 34.86 -39.83 -4.07
CA PRO A 1019 36.11 -39.12 -4.33
C PRO A 1019 35.83 -37.76 -4.97
N LEU A 1020 36.42 -36.71 -4.43
CA LEU A 1020 36.40 -35.37 -4.98
C LEU A 1020 37.38 -35.28 -6.14
N VAL A 1021 36.91 -34.78 -7.27
CA VAL A 1021 37.78 -34.35 -8.37
C VAL A 1021 37.86 -32.84 -8.31
N SER A 1022 39.07 -32.29 -8.12
CA SER A 1022 39.29 -30.84 -8.14
C SER A 1022 38.95 -30.31 -9.53
N THR A 1023 37.85 -29.56 -9.66
CA THR A 1023 37.39 -29.00 -10.93
C THR A 1023 36.82 -27.60 -10.74
N ASP A 1024 36.98 -26.75 -11.75
CA ASP A 1024 36.32 -25.44 -11.80
C ASP A 1024 34.81 -25.52 -12.11
N GLY A 1025 34.31 -26.70 -12.48
CA GLY A 1025 32.88 -26.97 -12.72
C GLY A 1025 32.15 -27.61 -11.53
N TRP A 1026 30.82 -27.54 -11.56
CA TRP A 1026 29.92 -28.23 -10.63
C TRP A 1026 29.77 -29.71 -10.97
N GLN A 1027 29.65 -30.55 -9.95
CA GLN A 1027 29.45 -32.00 -10.05
C GLN A 1027 28.17 -32.37 -9.31
N THR A 1028 27.33 -33.20 -9.93
CA THR A 1028 26.11 -33.73 -9.32
C THR A 1028 26.25 -35.23 -9.15
N SER A 1029 26.02 -35.70 -7.93
CA SER A 1029 26.02 -37.11 -7.59
C SER A 1029 24.63 -37.59 -7.17
N GLU A 1030 24.39 -38.89 -7.30
CA GLU A 1030 23.12 -39.51 -6.95
C GLU A 1030 23.30 -40.67 -5.96
N LEU A 1031 22.40 -40.73 -4.98
CA LEU A 1031 22.29 -41.81 -4.01
C LEU A 1031 20.89 -42.41 -4.09
N TYR A 1032 20.81 -43.67 -4.54
CA TYR A 1032 19.56 -44.43 -4.52
C TYR A 1032 19.19 -44.80 -3.08
N LEU A 1033 17.98 -44.45 -2.67
CA LEU A 1033 17.47 -44.68 -1.32
C LEU A 1033 16.42 -45.81 -1.24
N GLY A 1034 16.11 -46.44 -2.38
CA GLY A 1034 15.07 -47.46 -2.47
C GLY A 1034 15.38 -48.78 -1.75
N ASP A 1035 16.65 -49.02 -1.40
CA ASP A 1035 17.09 -50.21 -0.66
C ASP A 1035 16.88 -50.08 0.87
N TYR A 1036 16.43 -48.91 1.33
CA TYR A 1036 16.26 -48.61 2.76
C TYR A 1036 14.78 -48.46 3.12
N GLU A 1037 14.44 -48.79 4.37
CA GLU A 1037 13.08 -48.64 4.90
C GLU A 1037 13.04 -47.65 6.07
N GLY A 1038 11.91 -46.94 6.20
CA GLY A 1038 11.67 -46.01 7.31
C GLY A 1038 11.47 -44.57 6.86
N THR A 1039 11.79 -43.62 7.75
CA THR A 1039 11.60 -42.18 7.53
C THR A 1039 12.92 -41.46 7.75
N ILE A 1040 13.31 -40.61 6.79
CA ILE A 1040 14.46 -39.72 6.91
C ILE A 1040 14.13 -38.60 7.89
N ILE A 1041 14.92 -38.47 8.96
CA ILE A 1041 14.74 -37.44 10.00
C ILE A 1041 15.80 -36.35 9.97
N ASP A 1042 17.01 -36.65 9.49
CA ASP A 1042 18.07 -35.66 9.32
C ASP A 1042 18.89 -35.93 8.05
N LEU A 1043 19.31 -34.84 7.41
CA LEU A 1043 20.23 -34.80 6.28
C LEU A 1043 21.43 -33.91 6.63
N GLY A 1044 22.63 -34.40 6.34
CA GLY A 1044 23.86 -33.67 6.55
C GLY A 1044 24.96 -34.01 5.54
N VAL A 1045 26.05 -33.25 5.62
CA VAL A 1045 27.23 -33.42 4.77
C VAL A 1045 28.48 -33.55 5.64
N ILE A 1046 29.43 -34.35 5.21
CA ILE A 1046 30.68 -34.64 5.90
C ILE A 1046 31.81 -34.03 5.09
N ARG A 1047 32.52 -33.07 5.70
CA ARG A 1047 33.79 -32.55 5.20
C ARG A 1047 34.94 -33.34 5.85
N PRO A 1048 35.76 -34.08 5.09
CA PRO A 1048 36.83 -34.88 5.67
C PRO A 1048 37.84 -34.04 6.45
N PRO A 1049 38.33 -34.54 7.60
CA PRO A 1049 39.44 -33.91 8.32
C PRO A 1049 40.72 -33.78 7.49
N SER A 1050 40.92 -34.64 6.49
CA SER A 1050 42.07 -34.62 5.57
C SER A 1050 41.94 -33.60 4.45
N PHE A 1051 40.73 -33.11 4.15
CA PHE A 1051 40.49 -32.17 3.06
C PHE A 1051 41.05 -30.77 3.39
N ARG A 1052 41.80 -30.20 2.45
CA ARG A 1052 42.37 -28.84 2.53
C ARG A 1052 42.04 -28.13 1.21
N GLY A 1053 40.97 -27.34 1.22
CA GLY A 1053 40.45 -26.62 0.06
C GLY A 1053 39.08 -26.03 0.32
N ASP A 1054 38.47 -25.47 -0.70
CA ASP A 1054 37.13 -24.91 -0.64
C ASP A 1054 36.12 -25.96 -1.12
N LEU A 1055 34.98 -26.04 -0.44
CA LEU A 1055 33.91 -26.98 -0.77
C LEU A 1055 32.57 -26.25 -0.66
N PHE A 1056 31.88 -26.18 -1.79
CA PHE A 1056 30.59 -25.52 -1.93
C PHE A 1056 29.52 -26.54 -2.30
N LEU A 1057 28.34 -26.44 -1.70
CA LEU A 1057 27.13 -27.15 -2.13
C LEU A 1057 26.21 -26.19 -2.88
N GLY A 1058 25.78 -26.60 -4.07
CA GLY A 1058 24.98 -25.79 -4.98
C GLY A 1058 23.49 -26.08 -4.87
N GLU A 1059 23.12 -27.35 -4.74
CA GLU A 1059 21.74 -27.76 -4.49
C GLU A 1059 21.68 -29.13 -3.81
N LEU A 1060 20.54 -29.40 -3.16
CA LEU A 1060 20.16 -30.70 -2.62
C LEU A 1060 18.72 -31.01 -3.04
N LEU A 1061 18.49 -32.21 -3.59
CA LEU A 1061 17.20 -32.65 -4.11
C LEU A 1061 16.93 -34.10 -3.71
N ILE A 1062 15.81 -34.36 -3.03
CA ILE A 1062 15.28 -35.71 -2.80
C ILE A 1062 13.97 -35.80 -3.58
N THR A 1063 13.91 -36.71 -4.55
CA THR A 1063 12.73 -36.89 -5.43
C THR A 1063 12.59 -38.35 -5.88
N SER A 1064 11.46 -38.71 -6.49
CA SER A 1064 11.18 -40.04 -7.03
C SER A 1064 11.70 -40.17 -8.47
N MET A 1065 12.30 -41.33 -8.82
CA MET A 1065 12.81 -41.63 -10.18
C MET A 1065 11.77 -41.50 -11.30
N ASP A 1066 10.49 -41.62 -10.96
CA ASP A 1066 9.35 -41.58 -11.89
C ASP A 1066 8.94 -40.13 -12.25
N ASP A 1067 9.48 -39.12 -11.57
CA ASP A 1067 9.20 -37.70 -11.83
C ASP A 1067 10.05 -37.07 -12.96
N ARG A 1068 10.67 -37.88 -13.81
CA ARG A 1068 11.28 -37.46 -15.10
C ARG A 1068 10.22 -37.11 -16.17
N LEU A 1069 9.03 -36.72 -15.74
CA LEU A 1069 7.91 -36.32 -16.58
C LEU A 1069 8.13 -34.88 -17.07
N MET A 1070 8.04 -34.68 -18.39
CA MET A 1070 8.09 -33.33 -18.96
C MET A 1070 6.96 -32.47 -18.37
N PRO A 1071 7.25 -31.23 -17.92
CA PRO A 1071 6.25 -30.36 -17.29
C PRO A 1071 5.22 -29.85 -18.30
N SER A 1072 4.21 -29.17 -17.75
CA SER A 1072 3.23 -28.37 -18.51
C SER A 1072 3.89 -27.47 -19.55
N THR A 1073 3.23 -27.21 -20.69
CA THR A 1073 3.81 -26.40 -21.77
C THR A 1073 3.48 -24.92 -21.57
N ILE A 1074 4.47 -24.04 -21.74
CA ILE A 1074 4.29 -22.58 -21.67
C ILE A 1074 4.02 -22.04 -23.08
N SER A 1075 2.99 -21.22 -23.23
CA SER A 1075 2.67 -20.55 -24.50
C SER A 1075 3.70 -19.47 -24.85
N LYS A 1076 3.66 -19.00 -26.10
CA LYS A 1076 4.28 -17.73 -26.46
C LYS A 1076 3.78 -16.60 -25.57
N VAL A 1077 4.67 -15.67 -25.27
CA VAL A 1077 4.37 -14.44 -24.54
C VAL A 1077 3.57 -13.51 -25.45
N TYR A 1078 2.54 -12.87 -24.91
CA TYR A 1078 1.71 -11.89 -25.63
C TYR A 1078 1.38 -10.72 -24.70
N THR A 1079 1.21 -9.53 -25.26
CA THR A 1079 0.70 -8.38 -24.51
C THR A 1079 -0.81 -8.33 -24.48
N LYS A 1080 -1.34 -7.87 -23.35
CA LYS A 1080 -2.74 -7.47 -23.23
C LYS A 1080 -2.77 -6.00 -22.83
N GLU A 1081 -2.95 -5.13 -23.82
CA GLU A 1081 -3.19 -3.71 -23.56
C GLU A 1081 -4.64 -3.50 -23.12
N LYS A 1082 -4.82 -2.96 -21.92
CA LYS A 1082 -6.00 -2.16 -21.57
C LYS A 1082 -5.57 -0.69 -21.61
N SER A 1083 -6.32 0.16 -22.29
CA SER A 1083 -5.99 1.58 -22.42
C SER A 1083 -5.93 2.25 -21.05
N GLY A 1084 -4.77 2.81 -20.69
CA GLY A 1084 -4.51 3.47 -19.42
C GLY A 1084 -3.72 2.63 -18.39
N GLU A 1085 -3.45 1.35 -18.67
CA GLU A 1085 -2.61 0.50 -17.80
C GLU A 1085 -1.19 0.32 -18.34
N SER A 1086 -0.24 0.09 -17.44
CA SER A 1086 1.10 -0.42 -17.75
C SER A 1086 0.99 -1.66 -18.64
N LYS A 1087 1.78 -1.75 -19.72
CA LYS A 1087 1.75 -2.94 -20.59
C LYS A 1087 2.12 -4.18 -19.78
N LYS A 1088 1.40 -5.28 -19.99
CA LYS A 1088 1.64 -6.55 -19.29
C LYS A 1088 1.97 -7.64 -20.30
N LEU A 1089 3.06 -8.36 -20.07
CA LEU A 1089 3.31 -9.66 -20.68
C LEU A 1089 2.40 -10.68 -20.01
N LYS A 1090 1.78 -11.56 -20.80
CA LYS A 1090 1.03 -12.72 -20.32
C LYS A 1090 1.45 -13.95 -21.10
N TRP A 1091 1.32 -15.10 -20.45
CA TRP A 1091 1.49 -16.41 -21.03
C TRP A 1091 0.43 -17.35 -20.46
N ASN A 1092 0.21 -18.47 -21.11
CA ASN A 1092 -0.67 -19.52 -20.62
C ASN A 1092 0.19 -20.76 -20.33
N VAL A 1093 -0.11 -21.42 -19.22
CA VAL A 1093 0.43 -22.75 -18.92
C VAL A 1093 -0.64 -23.76 -19.29
N TYR A 1094 -0.30 -24.67 -20.21
CA TYR A 1094 -1.20 -25.74 -20.63
C TYR A 1094 -0.76 -27.05 -19.96
N PRO A 1095 -1.60 -27.61 -19.06
CA PRO A 1095 -1.38 -28.95 -18.53
C PRO A 1095 -1.30 -29.94 -19.69
N ARG A 1096 -0.44 -30.96 -19.56
CA ARG A 1096 -0.37 -32.02 -20.58
C ARG A 1096 -1.66 -32.86 -20.53
N HIS A 1097 -2.33 -32.98 -21.67
CA HIS A 1097 -3.72 -33.46 -21.77
C HIS A 1097 -3.98 -34.96 -21.45
N ASN A 1098 -3.01 -35.72 -20.94
CA ASN A 1098 -3.13 -37.18 -20.82
C ASN A 1098 -2.82 -37.78 -19.43
N ASP A 1099 -2.79 -36.98 -18.36
CA ASP A 1099 -2.47 -37.54 -17.03
C ASP A 1099 -3.18 -36.84 -15.85
N GLU A 1100 -4.52 -36.88 -15.85
CA GLU A 1100 -5.33 -36.36 -14.72
C GLU A 1100 -4.95 -37.02 -13.38
N VAL A 1101 -4.55 -38.29 -13.41
CA VAL A 1101 -4.12 -39.04 -12.22
C VAL A 1101 -2.79 -38.49 -11.68
N GLN A 1102 -1.82 -38.17 -12.54
CA GLN A 1102 -0.58 -37.53 -12.10
C GLN A 1102 -0.81 -36.09 -11.62
N ASN A 1103 -1.66 -35.31 -12.28
CA ASN A 1103 -2.00 -33.95 -11.82
C ASN A 1103 -2.66 -33.99 -10.43
N GLU A 1104 -3.57 -34.93 -10.17
CA GLU A 1104 -4.15 -35.21 -8.85
C GLU A 1104 -3.09 -35.61 -7.82
N LYS A 1105 -2.11 -36.44 -8.19
CA LYS A 1105 -1.00 -36.82 -7.31
C LYS A 1105 -0.13 -35.61 -6.95
N ARG A 1106 0.25 -34.79 -7.93
CA ARG A 1106 1.05 -33.57 -7.73
C ARG A 1106 0.32 -32.53 -6.89
N LYS A 1107 -0.99 -32.38 -7.10
CA LYS A 1107 -1.88 -31.57 -6.25
C LYS A 1107 -1.86 -32.04 -4.80
N LYS A 1108 -1.90 -33.36 -4.56
CA LYS A 1108 -1.80 -33.96 -3.21
C LYS A 1108 -0.39 -33.87 -2.60
N ALA A 1109 0.65 -33.80 -3.42
CA ALA A 1109 2.04 -33.64 -2.98
C ALA A 1109 2.42 -32.19 -2.67
N GLY A 1110 1.59 -31.20 -3.05
CA GLY A 1110 1.84 -29.78 -2.81
C GLY A 1110 2.69 -29.10 -3.89
N TYR A 1111 2.92 -29.76 -5.03
CA TYR A 1111 3.79 -29.28 -6.12
C TYR A 1111 3.01 -28.96 -7.40
N TRP A 1112 1.82 -28.38 -7.24
CA TRP A 1112 0.94 -28.09 -8.38
C TRP A 1112 -0.03 -26.94 -8.09
N SER A 1113 -0.17 -26.04 -9.07
CA SER A 1113 -1.09 -24.89 -9.06
C SER A 1113 -2.10 -25.02 -10.20
N GLU A 1114 -3.37 -24.70 -9.95
CA GLU A 1114 -4.40 -24.67 -11.00
C GLU A 1114 -4.12 -23.62 -12.08
N GLN A 1115 -3.34 -22.57 -11.74
CA GLN A 1115 -3.01 -21.48 -12.66
C GLN A 1115 -1.64 -21.67 -13.32
N THR A 1116 -0.63 -22.10 -12.54
CA THR A 1116 0.78 -22.16 -13.02
C THR A 1116 1.26 -23.60 -13.28
N GLY A 1117 0.40 -24.60 -13.12
CA GLY A 1117 0.73 -26.01 -13.33
C GLY A 1117 1.85 -26.48 -12.40
N ASP A 1118 2.88 -27.09 -12.99
CA ASP A 1118 4.05 -27.64 -12.29
C ASP A 1118 5.12 -26.58 -11.95
N TYR A 1119 4.90 -25.34 -12.37
CA TYR A 1119 5.87 -24.26 -12.21
C TYR A 1119 5.68 -23.52 -10.89
N ALA A 1120 6.76 -23.48 -10.12
CA ALA A 1120 6.86 -22.71 -8.88
C ALA A 1120 7.01 -21.21 -9.17
N GLN A 1121 7.65 -20.87 -10.29
CA GLN A 1121 7.97 -19.50 -10.71
C GLN A 1121 8.34 -19.46 -12.19
N PHE A 1122 8.41 -18.24 -12.73
CA PHE A 1122 8.79 -17.96 -14.11
C PHE A 1122 9.91 -16.92 -14.14
N LEU A 1123 11.00 -17.23 -14.83
CA LEU A 1123 12.06 -16.29 -15.14
C LEU A 1123 11.64 -15.47 -16.35
N VAL A 1124 11.67 -14.15 -16.22
CA VAL A 1124 11.33 -13.21 -17.29
C VAL A 1124 12.63 -12.65 -17.83
N ILE A 1125 12.92 -12.95 -19.10
CA ILE A 1125 14.23 -12.72 -19.72
C ILE A 1125 14.06 -11.84 -20.96
N LYS A 1126 15.03 -10.95 -21.19
CA LYS A 1126 15.10 -10.11 -22.38
C LYS A 1126 16.54 -10.11 -22.92
N GLY A 1127 16.71 -10.44 -24.19
CA GLY A 1127 18.04 -10.47 -24.83
C GLY A 1127 19.02 -11.44 -24.15
N GLY A 1128 18.53 -12.54 -23.56
CA GLY A 1128 19.34 -13.53 -22.84
C GLY A 1128 19.69 -13.16 -21.39
N GLU A 1129 19.25 -12.00 -20.90
CA GLU A 1129 19.46 -11.56 -19.51
C GLU A 1129 18.14 -11.56 -18.73
N MET A 1130 18.16 -12.11 -17.52
CA MET A 1130 16.99 -12.13 -16.64
C MET A 1130 16.69 -10.73 -16.10
N LYS A 1131 15.45 -10.28 -16.26
CA LYS A 1131 14.95 -8.97 -15.81
C LYS A 1131 13.97 -9.05 -14.66
N GLY A 1132 13.45 -10.24 -14.36
CA GLY A 1132 12.34 -10.40 -13.45
C GLY A 1132 12.03 -11.84 -13.07
N VAL A 1133 11.24 -12.00 -12.02
CA VAL A 1133 10.58 -13.26 -11.66
C VAL A 1133 9.10 -13.02 -11.49
N ALA A 1134 8.28 -13.81 -12.17
CA ALA A 1134 6.86 -13.83 -11.94
C ALA A 1134 6.47 -15.13 -11.21
N PHE A 1135 5.60 -15.01 -10.22
CA PHE A 1135 4.93 -16.16 -9.60
C PHE A 1135 3.58 -16.45 -10.25
N GLN A 1136 3.09 -15.53 -11.09
CA GLN A 1136 1.85 -15.70 -11.83
C GLN A 1136 2.11 -15.61 -13.32
N ASN A 1137 1.10 -15.94 -14.12
CA ASN A 1137 1.18 -15.97 -15.57
C ASN A 1137 1.16 -14.57 -16.23
N GLU A 1138 1.68 -13.57 -15.53
CA GLU A 1138 1.79 -12.20 -16.00
C GLU A 1138 3.01 -11.48 -15.42
N TRP A 1139 3.48 -10.49 -16.18
CA TRP A 1139 4.57 -9.60 -15.79
C TRP A 1139 4.28 -8.18 -16.30
N VAL A 1140 4.35 -7.18 -15.43
CA VAL A 1140 4.23 -5.77 -15.83
C VAL A 1140 5.54 -5.31 -16.47
N LEU A 1141 5.45 -4.79 -17.70
CA LEU A 1141 6.59 -4.27 -18.45
C LEU A 1141 7.03 -2.91 -17.91
N PRO A 1142 8.34 -2.59 -17.99
CA PRO A 1142 8.82 -1.22 -17.81
C PRO A 1142 8.18 -0.27 -18.83
N GLU A 1143 8.06 1.00 -18.44
CA GLU A 1143 7.45 2.03 -19.30
C GLU A 1143 8.23 2.21 -20.61
N GLY A 1144 7.51 2.30 -21.73
CA GLY A 1144 8.10 2.46 -23.07
C GLY A 1144 8.57 1.18 -23.75
N GLU A 1145 8.56 0.03 -23.08
CA GLU A 1145 8.97 -1.24 -23.69
C GLU A 1145 7.84 -1.98 -24.44
N THR A 1146 8.22 -2.73 -25.48
CA THR A 1146 7.34 -3.61 -26.27
C THR A 1146 7.54 -5.07 -25.87
N GLU A 1147 6.69 -5.96 -26.39
CA GLU A 1147 6.77 -7.42 -26.17
C GLU A 1147 7.91 -8.10 -26.94
N GLU A 1148 8.52 -7.40 -27.92
CA GLU A 1148 9.57 -7.98 -28.75
C GLU A 1148 10.83 -8.29 -27.94
N GLY A 1149 11.38 -9.49 -28.14
CA GLY A 1149 12.62 -9.94 -27.51
C GLY A 1149 12.49 -10.41 -26.05
N TRP A 1150 11.25 -10.46 -25.52
CA TRP A 1150 10.96 -11.05 -24.22
C TRP A 1150 10.68 -12.55 -24.33
N GLU A 1151 11.27 -13.31 -23.42
CA GLU A 1151 11.04 -14.74 -23.27
C GLU A 1151 10.71 -15.07 -21.80
N VAL A 1152 10.01 -16.18 -21.60
CA VAL A 1152 9.67 -16.69 -20.27
C VAL A 1152 10.11 -18.14 -20.15
N ARG A 1153 10.80 -18.46 -19.05
CA ARG A 1153 11.21 -19.82 -18.71
C ARG A 1153 10.57 -20.22 -17.40
N GLY A 1154 9.90 -21.37 -17.36
CA GLY A 1154 9.30 -21.89 -16.13
C GLY A 1154 10.33 -22.64 -15.30
N VAL A 1155 10.29 -22.47 -13.98
CA VAL A 1155 11.10 -23.23 -13.02
C VAL A 1155 10.15 -24.13 -12.22
N THR A 1156 10.40 -25.43 -12.23
CA THR A 1156 9.60 -26.39 -11.47
C THR A 1156 9.91 -26.31 -9.97
N TRP A 1157 9.09 -26.96 -9.15
CA TRP A 1157 9.33 -27.08 -7.70
C TRP A 1157 10.65 -27.81 -7.34
N GLU A 1158 11.21 -28.57 -8.28
CA GLU A 1158 12.51 -29.24 -8.17
C GLU A 1158 13.68 -28.37 -8.66
N GLY A 1159 13.42 -27.12 -9.07
CA GLY A 1159 14.45 -26.21 -9.58
C GLY A 1159 14.83 -26.39 -11.05
N LYS A 1160 14.21 -27.32 -11.77
CA LYS A 1160 14.48 -27.54 -13.20
C LYS A 1160 13.88 -26.42 -14.04
N VAL A 1161 14.67 -25.90 -14.97
CA VAL A 1161 14.28 -24.79 -15.86
C VAL A 1161 13.81 -25.35 -17.20
N PHE A 1162 12.66 -24.87 -17.67
CA PHE A 1162 12.09 -25.25 -18.97
C PHE A 1162 11.76 -24.01 -19.78
N GLU A 1163 12.18 -24.01 -21.03
CA GLU A 1163 11.88 -22.96 -21.99
C GLU A 1163 10.43 -23.10 -22.50
N GLY A 1164 9.76 -21.96 -22.70
CA GLY A 1164 8.47 -21.92 -23.38
C GLY A 1164 8.59 -22.06 -24.90
N ASN A 1165 7.46 -22.36 -25.56
CA ASN A 1165 7.37 -22.52 -27.02
C ASN A 1165 7.39 -21.20 -27.80
#